data_AF-A0A9X2K7D5-F1
#
_entry.id   AF-A0A9X2K7D5-F1
#
_cell.length_a   1.000
_cell.length_b   1.000
_cell.length_c   1.000
_cell.angle_alpha   90.00
_cell.angle_beta   90.00
_cell.angle_gamma   90.00
#
_symmetry.space_group_name_H-M   'P 1'
#
loop_
_entity.id
_entity.type
_entity.pdbx_description
1 polymer ?
#
loop_
_entity_poly.entity_id
_entity_poly.type
_entity_poly.pdbx_seq_one_letter_code
_entity_poly.pdbx_strand_id
1 'polypeptide(L)'
;MDVPQDLPRELDSAFHAVGLPWPDIRIDQLERVLEELGDRPESERVHERFRMLRRGQDLFFRMLRDIADEHGGDAMRILRHKDRPCVSAVRDTWAETIGQVEELHEAVRSVARALVAERAATSDYLAGPWPAWVAGRPDRGIREEPTAGRGPACDALLRWRDDRYGPRVCVVTGSPASGKTTLLAWSCLSGLPSWSGYPGKEAAVLLRSLSVAEARAELEAELGRKGLDGLDETVLVTLGDPQRSLDPEAMLTELIIPLIENPHVRLLLEWPDPAALPCEAFVLDLDDPRCTDREAFAGWYAAQSPHSPFPEWYAAEDAPSPFTAGQVYPSPGLAALAARAKGADPGEGTIAERVTAAWLDGVSPAARDAAQTLALTLGPAGPYTWRLLHCGRRRDDPAEAARGVAEAAASLPLAVAGFPSYAVSLPELKAALDPPLHGHSELVAVMRGWPRCADLSTPSYASVHLEAHERLAGTPIPPLPLCRPPVEVTREMMDGLGCELARPRAFHPALAHGPTRRFMAEVGLPKDGLYTGLGELELFTEPMTGQWPDDHDELAAISPCPLESLFMIDSMDSWYLFLDGGTGRIYEVHESLEDARPAHDDVASYAYFLYVIHRTRALWCGKDAQGKASDWCADDLILELHTYSPDTMASGRDPIWPLALTDYTLLT
;
A
#
# COMPACT_ATOMS: atom_id res chain seq x y z
N MET A 1 18.66 -3.86 13.43
CA MET A 1 18.18 -4.02 14.82
C MET A 1 17.17 -2.94 15.05
N ASP A 2 16.01 -3.32 15.57
CA ASP A 2 14.93 -2.37 15.81
C ASP A 2 15.29 -1.50 17.01
N VAL A 3 15.05 -0.20 16.87
CA VAL A 3 15.27 0.78 17.94
C VAL A 3 14.16 0.60 18.99
N PRO A 4 14.48 0.59 20.29
CA PRO A 4 13.45 0.49 21.34
C PRO A 4 12.49 1.68 21.27
N GLN A 5 11.20 1.45 21.45
CA GLN A 5 10.21 2.53 21.33
C GLN A 5 10.28 3.57 22.45
N ASP A 6 10.78 3.15 23.60
CA ASP A 6 11.04 4.00 24.76
C ASP A 6 12.41 4.67 24.69
N LEU A 7 13.21 4.41 23.64
CA LEU A 7 14.44 5.14 23.41
C LEU A 7 14.09 6.58 22.98
N PRO A 8 14.59 7.61 23.69
CA PRO A 8 14.48 8.98 23.22
C PRO A 8 15.14 9.13 21.84
N ARG A 9 14.47 9.75 20.87
CA ARG A 9 14.93 9.87 19.47
C ARG A 9 16.34 10.45 19.33
N GLU A 10 16.74 11.32 20.25
CA GLU A 10 18.09 11.88 20.27
C GLU A 10 19.19 10.84 20.51
N LEU A 11 18.85 9.62 20.93
CA LEU A 11 19.78 8.52 21.21
C LEU A 11 19.84 7.46 20.09
N ASP A 12 19.01 7.53 19.04
CA ASP A 12 18.94 6.51 17.97
C ASP A 12 20.31 6.21 17.36
N SER A 13 21.09 7.26 17.10
CA SER A 13 22.41 7.14 16.48
C SER A 13 23.45 6.52 17.43
N ALA A 14 23.37 6.83 18.73
CA ALA A 14 24.23 6.22 19.75
C ALA A 14 23.88 4.73 19.93
N PHE A 15 22.59 4.39 19.92
CA PHE A 15 22.11 3.01 19.98
C PHE A 15 22.59 2.18 18.79
N HIS A 16 22.46 2.70 17.56
CA HIS A 16 22.97 2.03 16.36
C HIS A 16 24.49 1.83 16.38
N ALA A 17 25.25 2.80 16.89
CA ALA A 17 26.70 2.66 17.03
C ALA A 17 27.11 1.64 18.09
N VAL A 18 26.38 1.56 19.20
CA VAL A 18 26.60 0.55 20.25
C VAL A 18 26.24 -0.84 19.74
N GLY A 19 25.24 -0.99 18.88
CA GLY A 19 25.06 -2.23 18.12
C GLY A 19 24.72 -3.46 18.96
N LEU A 20 24.00 -3.29 20.08
CA LEU A 20 23.61 -4.38 20.98
C LEU A 20 22.13 -4.74 20.86
N PRO A 21 21.76 -6.01 21.13
CA PRO A 21 20.37 -6.37 21.28
C PRO A 21 19.75 -5.61 22.46
N TRP A 22 18.56 -5.04 22.25
CA TRP A 22 17.74 -4.54 23.33
C TRP A 22 16.69 -5.60 23.66
N PRO A 23 16.61 -6.08 24.92
CA PRO A 23 15.50 -6.91 25.32
C PRO A 23 14.24 -6.04 25.27
N ASP A 24 13.14 -6.55 24.72
CA ASP A 24 11.88 -5.80 24.62
C ASP A 24 11.23 -5.58 26.00
N ILE A 25 11.80 -4.71 26.84
CA ILE A 25 11.30 -4.42 28.18
C ILE A 25 10.21 -3.36 28.08
N ARG A 26 8.95 -3.78 28.10
CA ARG A 26 7.82 -2.85 28.11
C ARG A 26 7.46 -2.44 29.52
N ILE A 27 8.26 -1.56 30.10
CA ILE A 27 8.10 -1.06 31.48
C ILE A 27 6.65 -0.59 31.73
N ASP A 28 6.05 0.14 30.80
CA ASP A 28 4.67 0.61 30.91
C ASP A 28 3.63 -0.51 30.97
N GLN A 29 3.87 -1.65 30.31
CA GLN A 29 2.98 -2.81 30.40
C GLN A 29 3.08 -3.47 31.78
N LEU A 30 4.25 -3.44 32.39
CA LEU A 30 4.48 -4.01 33.71
C LEU A 30 3.89 -3.17 34.84
N GLU A 31 3.88 -1.84 34.72
CA GLU A 31 3.17 -0.95 35.67
C GLU A 31 1.68 -1.29 35.76
N ARG A 32 1.05 -1.63 34.63
CA ARG A 32 -0.37 -2.02 34.60
C ARG A 32 -0.63 -3.38 35.22
N VAL A 33 0.29 -4.34 35.05
CA VAL A 33 0.23 -5.62 35.77
C VAL A 33 0.28 -5.38 37.28
N LEU A 34 1.09 -4.41 37.73
CA LEU A 34 1.17 -4.01 39.14
C LEU A 34 -0.10 -3.33 39.65
N GLU A 35 -0.74 -2.49 38.83
CA GLU A 35 -2.05 -1.90 39.15
C GLU A 35 -3.15 -2.97 39.30
N GLU A 36 -3.18 -3.96 38.39
CA GLU A 36 -4.17 -5.05 38.45
C GLU A 36 -3.93 -6.01 39.63
N LEU A 37 -2.67 -6.16 40.03
CA LEU A 37 -2.26 -6.96 41.17
C LEU A 37 -2.76 -6.39 42.49
N GLY A 38 -2.95 -5.08 42.60
CA GLY A 38 -3.32 -4.40 43.83
C GLY A 38 -2.43 -4.82 45.02
N ASP A 39 -3.07 -5.11 46.16
CA ASP A 39 -2.39 -5.46 47.41
C ASP A 39 -2.08 -6.97 47.56
N ARG A 40 -2.09 -7.74 46.46
CA ARG A 40 -1.73 -9.17 46.52
C ARG A 40 -0.26 -9.34 46.95
N PRO A 41 0.10 -10.35 47.77
CA PRO A 41 1.49 -10.59 48.18
C PRO A 41 2.49 -10.75 47.03
N GLU A 42 2.02 -11.22 45.87
CA GLU A 42 2.80 -11.35 44.64
C GLU A 42 3.21 -9.97 44.06
N SER A 43 2.45 -8.91 44.36
CA SER A 43 2.69 -7.55 43.85
C SER A 43 3.96 -6.93 44.40
N GLU A 44 4.36 -7.24 45.63
CA GLU A 44 5.60 -6.75 46.24
C GLU A 44 6.84 -7.31 45.52
N ARG A 45 6.82 -8.61 45.21
CA ARG A 45 7.92 -9.27 44.47
C ARG A 45 8.03 -8.77 43.04
N VAL A 46 6.90 -8.52 42.39
CA VAL A 46 6.89 -7.94 41.03
C VAL A 46 7.36 -6.48 41.07
N HIS A 47 6.95 -5.69 42.06
CA HIS A 47 7.40 -4.31 42.25
C HIS A 47 8.92 -4.23 42.44
N GLU A 48 9.49 -5.13 43.25
CA GLU A 48 10.93 -5.16 43.47
C GLU A 48 11.70 -5.44 42.17
N ARG A 49 11.29 -6.47 41.42
CA ARG A 49 11.89 -6.83 40.13
C ARG A 49 11.71 -5.73 39.08
N PHE A 50 10.55 -5.08 39.06
CA PHE A 50 10.27 -3.94 38.19
C PHE A 50 11.20 -2.75 38.48
N ARG A 51 11.42 -2.41 39.77
CA ARG A 51 12.39 -1.36 40.15
C ARG A 51 13.83 -1.71 39.75
N MET A 52 14.17 -2.99 39.65
CA MET A 52 15.49 -3.43 39.16
C MET A 52 15.61 -3.26 37.65
N LEU A 53 14.58 -3.66 36.89
CA LEU A 53 14.51 -3.44 35.43
C LEU A 53 14.63 -1.97 35.07
N ARG A 54 13.84 -1.10 35.72
CA ARG A 54 13.87 0.35 35.47
C ARG A 54 15.24 0.97 35.75
N ARG A 55 15.91 0.54 36.83
CA ARG A 55 17.27 0.99 37.14
C ARG A 55 18.29 0.57 36.08
N GLY A 56 18.17 -0.64 35.52
CA GLY A 56 19.02 -1.11 34.43
C GLY A 56 18.83 -0.30 33.15
N GLN A 57 17.58 0.00 32.79
CA GLN A 57 17.25 0.84 31.64
C GLN A 57 17.75 2.29 31.82
N ASP A 58 17.48 2.90 32.96
CA ASP A 58 17.91 4.27 33.27
C ASP A 58 19.44 4.42 33.21
N LEU A 59 20.17 3.37 33.64
CA LEU A 59 21.63 3.33 33.54
C LEU A 59 22.07 3.31 32.08
N PHE A 60 21.46 2.48 31.24
CA PHE A 60 21.81 2.39 29.82
C PHE A 60 21.50 3.67 29.04
N PHE A 61 20.31 4.26 29.23
CA PHE A 61 19.95 5.52 28.58
C PHE A 61 20.88 6.66 28.99
N ARG A 62 21.34 6.66 30.24
CA ARG A 62 22.37 7.61 30.69
C ARG A 62 23.68 7.40 29.92
N MET A 63 24.15 6.16 29.79
CA MET A 63 25.38 5.84 29.07
C MET A 63 25.32 6.18 27.57
N LEU A 64 24.17 5.96 26.93
CA LEU A 64 23.96 6.40 25.54
C LEU A 64 23.97 7.92 25.40
N ARG A 65 23.38 8.64 26.36
CA ARG A 65 23.40 10.11 26.38
C ARG A 65 24.81 10.64 26.59
N ASP A 66 25.59 10.03 27.48
CA ASP A 66 27.00 10.37 27.69
C ASP A 66 27.80 10.19 26.37
N ILE A 67 27.56 9.12 25.60
CA ILE A 67 28.15 8.94 24.27
C ILE A 67 27.71 10.05 23.31
N ALA A 68 26.41 10.35 23.24
CA ALA A 68 25.88 11.37 22.35
C ALA A 68 26.48 12.75 22.67
N ASP A 69 26.58 13.10 23.95
CA ASP A 69 27.14 14.37 24.43
C ASP A 69 28.65 14.47 24.13
N GLU A 70 29.43 13.41 24.37
CA GLU A 70 30.86 13.35 24.02
C GLU A 70 31.13 13.57 22.51
N HIS A 71 30.14 13.25 21.66
CA HIS A 71 30.24 13.37 20.21
C HIS A 71 29.47 14.58 19.64
N GLY A 72 28.87 15.41 20.49
CA GLY A 72 28.12 16.60 20.08
C GLY A 72 26.83 16.29 19.31
N GLY A 73 26.24 15.11 19.50
CA GLY A 73 25.02 14.67 18.81
C GLY A 73 25.20 14.31 17.33
N ASP A 74 26.43 14.29 16.81
CA ASP A 74 26.70 13.95 15.40
C ASP A 74 26.65 12.43 15.19
N ALA A 75 25.56 11.99 14.56
CA ALA A 75 25.30 10.59 14.22
C ALA A 75 26.45 9.93 13.43
N MET A 76 27.00 10.64 12.44
CA MET A 76 28.07 10.14 11.60
C MET A 76 29.38 10.01 12.37
N ARG A 77 29.62 10.91 13.33
CA ARG A 77 30.81 10.87 14.20
C ARG A 77 30.75 9.72 15.20
N ILE A 78 29.58 9.46 15.79
CA ILE A 78 29.36 8.34 16.71
C ILE A 78 29.55 7.00 15.98
N LEU A 79 28.99 6.84 14.77
CA LEU A 79 29.15 5.63 13.95
C LEU A 79 30.62 5.37 13.55
N ARG A 80 31.38 6.43 13.23
CA ARG A 80 32.83 6.31 12.94
C ARG A 80 33.66 5.92 14.16
N HIS A 81 33.15 6.12 15.37
CA HIS A 81 33.84 5.84 16.63
C HIS A 81 33.37 4.55 17.32
N LYS A 82 32.61 3.70 16.62
CA LYS A 82 32.04 2.45 17.16
C LYS A 82 33.04 1.48 17.82
N ASP A 83 34.34 1.63 17.52
CA ASP A 83 35.43 0.78 18.05
C ASP A 83 36.26 1.49 19.13
N ARG A 84 35.86 2.69 19.57
CA ARG A 84 36.55 3.41 20.63
C ARG A 84 36.23 2.85 22.03
N PRO A 85 37.15 3.00 23.00
CA PRO A 85 36.96 2.50 24.37
C PRO A 85 35.68 2.98 25.06
N CYS A 86 35.22 4.20 24.78
CA CYS A 86 33.98 4.70 25.36
C CYS A 86 32.74 3.92 24.86
N VAL A 87 32.69 3.57 23.57
CA VAL A 87 31.59 2.77 23.00
C VAL A 87 31.70 1.30 23.44
N SER A 88 32.91 0.73 23.48
CA SER A 88 33.10 -0.65 23.93
C SER A 88 32.80 -0.83 25.42
N ALA A 89 33.15 0.13 26.27
CA ALA A 89 32.81 0.09 27.69
C ALA A 89 31.30 0.08 27.93
N VAL A 90 30.53 0.80 27.10
CA VAL A 90 29.06 0.72 27.12
C VAL A 90 28.57 -0.65 26.70
N ARG A 91 29.19 -1.26 25.67
CA ARG A 91 28.87 -2.64 25.26
C ARG A 91 29.12 -3.65 26.37
N ASP A 92 30.28 -3.60 26.99
CA ASP A 92 30.67 -4.57 28.01
C ASP A 92 29.77 -4.45 29.25
N THR A 93 29.51 -3.22 29.71
CA THR A 93 28.61 -2.96 30.86
C THR A 93 27.17 -3.39 30.56
N TRP A 94 26.68 -3.16 29.35
CA TRP A 94 25.34 -3.58 28.97
C TRP A 94 25.25 -5.09 28.80
N ALA A 95 26.26 -5.75 28.23
CA ALA A 95 26.31 -7.20 28.11
C ALA A 95 26.27 -7.91 29.48
N GLU A 96 26.83 -7.32 30.53
CA GLU A 96 26.68 -7.82 31.90
C GLU A 96 25.27 -7.59 32.47
N THR A 97 24.65 -6.45 32.13
CA THR A 97 23.34 -6.04 32.64
C THR A 97 22.19 -6.78 31.95
N ILE A 98 22.32 -7.11 30.66
CA ILE A 98 21.25 -7.67 29.85
C ILE A 98 20.81 -9.06 30.33
N GLY A 99 21.75 -9.90 30.80
CA GLY A 99 21.40 -11.22 31.34
C GLY A 99 20.53 -11.12 32.60
N GLN A 100 20.82 -10.15 33.48
CA GLN A 100 20.00 -9.90 34.67
C GLN A 100 18.63 -9.34 34.29
N VAL A 101 18.58 -8.48 33.28
CA VAL A 101 17.35 -7.89 32.74
C VAL A 101 16.45 -8.95 32.11
N GLU A 102 16.99 -9.89 31.32
CA GLU A 102 16.23 -10.99 30.73
C GLU A 102 15.64 -11.91 31.80
N GLU A 103 16.44 -12.27 32.82
CA GLU A 103 15.98 -13.09 33.95
C GLU A 103 14.85 -12.39 34.72
N LEU A 104 15.04 -11.10 35.03
CA LEU A 104 14.02 -10.29 35.73
C LEU A 104 12.73 -10.16 34.91
N HIS A 105 12.86 -9.94 33.60
CA HIS A 105 11.72 -9.82 32.71
C HIS A 105 10.92 -11.13 32.62
N GLU A 106 11.59 -12.29 32.46
CA GLU A 106 10.90 -13.58 32.44
C GLU A 106 10.26 -13.89 33.79
N ALA A 107 10.91 -13.52 34.89
CA ALA A 107 10.38 -13.72 36.22
C ALA A 107 9.11 -12.86 36.48
N VAL A 108 9.04 -11.65 35.94
CA VAL A 108 7.82 -10.82 35.97
C VAL A 108 6.74 -11.38 35.06
N ARG A 109 7.07 -11.81 33.83
CA ARG A 109 6.13 -12.48 32.92
C ARG A 109 5.53 -13.73 33.53
N SER A 110 6.33 -14.54 34.22
CA SER A 110 5.88 -15.77 34.87
C SER A 110 4.80 -15.49 35.92
N VAL A 111 5.01 -14.46 36.76
CA VAL A 111 4.01 -14.06 37.76
C VAL A 111 2.75 -13.50 37.10
N ALA A 112 2.90 -12.64 36.08
CA ALA A 112 1.78 -12.13 35.30
C ALA A 112 0.95 -13.29 34.69
N ARG A 113 1.60 -14.31 34.12
CA ARG A 113 0.94 -15.49 33.55
C ARG A 113 0.14 -16.27 34.60
N ALA A 114 0.67 -16.41 35.82
CA ALA A 114 0.00 -17.14 36.90
C ALA A 114 -1.29 -16.43 37.37
N LEU A 115 -1.27 -15.10 37.43
CA LEU A 115 -2.41 -14.30 37.90
C LEU A 115 -3.55 -14.23 36.90
N VAL A 116 -3.22 -14.17 35.60
CA VAL A 116 -4.24 -14.08 34.56
C VAL A 116 -4.87 -15.46 34.28
N ALA A 117 -4.15 -16.57 34.53
CA ALA A 117 -4.71 -17.92 34.46
C ALA A 117 -5.87 -18.19 35.44
N GLU A 118 -6.05 -17.35 36.47
CA GLU A 118 -7.19 -17.43 37.40
C GLU A 118 -8.47 -16.74 36.88
N ARG A 119 -8.41 -15.99 35.76
CA ARG A 119 -9.58 -15.31 35.17
C ARG A 119 -10.34 -16.24 34.21
N ALA A 120 -11.67 -16.20 34.28
CA ALA A 120 -12.53 -16.80 33.27
C ALA A 120 -12.34 -16.07 31.92
N ALA A 121 -12.31 -16.82 30.82
CA ALA A 121 -12.19 -16.28 29.48
C ALA A 121 -13.25 -15.19 29.21
N THR A 122 -12.85 -14.10 28.58
CA THR A 122 -13.77 -13.04 28.15
C THR A 122 -14.68 -13.61 27.05
N SER A 123 -15.96 -13.82 27.35
CA SER A 123 -16.86 -14.50 26.40
C SER A 123 -17.40 -13.60 25.28
N ASP A 124 -17.29 -12.28 25.41
CA ASP A 124 -17.72 -11.32 24.39
C ASP A 124 -16.69 -10.18 24.28
N TYR A 125 -15.88 -10.19 23.20
CA TYR A 125 -14.91 -9.11 22.96
C TYR A 125 -15.56 -7.83 22.42
N LEU A 126 -16.79 -7.90 21.90
CA LEU A 126 -17.57 -6.73 21.44
C LEU A 126 -18.25 -6.01 22.61
N ALA A 127 -18.58 -6.71 23.69
CA ALA A 127 -19.24 -6.14 24.86
C ALA A 127 -18.44 -6.37 26.16
N GLY A 128 -18.04 -5.30 26.82
CA GLY A 128 -17.39 -5.39 28.13
C GLY A 128 -16.46 -4.22 28.44
N PRO A 129 -16.18 -3.97 29.73
CA PRO A 129 -15.15 -3.01 30.12
C PRO A 129 -13.80 -3.50 29.56
N TRP A 130 -13.01 -2.56 29.06
CA TRP A 130 -11.63 -2.85 28.65
C TRP A 130 -10.88 -3.46 29.85
N PRO A 131 -10.10 -4.52 29.65
CA PRO A 131 -9.07 -4.88 30.62
C PRO A 131 -8.20 -3.64 30.91
N ALA A 132 -7.84 -3.40 32.17
CA ALA A 132 -7.17 -2.16 32.57
C ALA A 132 -5.85 -1.96 31.80
N TRP A 133 -5.16 -3.07 31.52
CA TRP A 133 -3.96 -3.09 30.69
C TRP A 133 -4.16 -2.63 29.24
N VAL A 134 -5.39 -2.69 28.71
CA VAL A 134 -5.77 -2.15 27.38
C VAL A 134 -6.34 -0.73 27.49
N ALA A 135 -7.06 -0.42 28.58
CA ALA A 135 -7.71 0.88 28.80
C ALA A 135 -6.73 2.07 28.89
N GLY A 136 -5.53 1.87 29.44
CA GLY A 136 -4.53 2.91 29.70
C GLY A 136 -3.56 3.21 28.55
N ARG A 137 -3.84 2.77 27.31
CA ARG A 137 -2.95 3.03 26.16
C ARG A 137 -2.84 4.54 25.86
N PRO A 138 -1.63 5.12 25.78
CA PRO A 138 -1.42 6.56 25.63
C PRO A 138 -1.96 7.12 24.31
N ASP A 139 -2.12 6.26 23.29
CA ASP A 139 -2.69 6.64 22.01
C ASP A 139 -3.84 5.72 21.61
N ARG A 140 -5.06 6.05 22.07
CA ARG A 140 -6.26 5.62 21.33
C ARG A 140 -6.24 6.36 19.99
N GLY A 141 -5.78 5.71 18.92
CA GLY A 141 -5.80 6.28 17.57
C GLY A 141 -4.53 6.11 16.73
N ILE A 142 -3.78 5.01 16.85
CA ILE A 142 -2.61 4.79 15.98
C ILE A 142 -2.96 3.94 14.77
N ARG A 143 -2.81 4.62 13.62
CA ARG A 143 -3.35 4.40 12.26
C ARG A 143 -4.81 4.77 12.13
N GLU A 144 -5.13 5.47 11.03
CA GLU A 144 -6.51 5.72 10.60
C GLU A 144 -7.31 4.42 10.78
N GLU A 145 -8.30 4.45 11.69
CA GLU A 145 -9.22 3.32 11.85
C GLU A 145 -9.70 2.90 10.47
N PRO A 146 -9.90 1.59 10.20
CA PRO A 146 -10.50 1.19 8.94
C PRO A 146 -11.82 1.96 8.83
N THR A 147 -11.90 2.70 7.72
CA THR A 147 -12.93 3.72 7.52
C THR A 147 -14.34 3.14 7.64
N ALA A 148 -15.37 4.00 7.65
CA ALA A 148 -16.77 3.60 7.81
C ALA A 148 -17.15 3.11 9.22
N GLY A 149 -16.54 3.66 10.27
CA GLY A 149 -16.95 3.40 11.65
C GLY A 149 -16.63 1.99 12.17
N ARG A 150 -15.63 1.30 11.62
CA ARG A 150 -15.23 -0.04 12.06
C ARG A 150 -14.41 -0.09 13.35
N GLY A 151 -14.26 1.03 14.05
CA GLY A 151 -13.61 1.12 15.37
C GLY A 151 -14.01 0.01 16.36
N PRO A 152 -15.32 -0.29 16.55
CA PRO A 152 -15.73 -1.37 17.46
C PRO A 152 -15.24 -2.77 17.05
N ALA A 153 -15.18 -3.08 15.75
CA ALA A 153 -14.64 -4.36 15.27
C ALA A 153 -13.13 -4.44 15.46
N CYS A 154 -12.42 -3.33 15.21
CA CYS A 154 -11.00 -3.18 15.51
C CYS A 154 -10.69 -3.42 16.98
N ASP A 155 -11.48 -2.81 17.86
CA ASP A 155 -11.35 -2.95 19.30
C ASP A 155 -11.55 -4.40 19.75
N ALA A 156 -12.61 -5.07 19.25
CA ALA A 156 -12.87 -6.47 19.55
C ALA A 156 -11.73 -7.39 19.06
N LEU A 157 -11.19 -7.13 17.86
CA LEU A 157 -10.09 -7.90 17.30
C LEU A 157 -8.79 -7.71 18.09
N LEU A 158 -8.49 -6.47 18.50
CA LEU A 158 -7.33 -6.19 19.35
C LEU A 158 -7.47 -6.88 20.70
N ARG A 159 -8.64 -6.80 21.34
CA ARG A 159 -8.92 -7.50 22.61
C ARG A 159 -8.73 -9.01 22.47
N TRP A 160 -9.23 -9.59 21.38
CA TRP A 160 -9.00 -11.00 21.10
C TRP A 160 -7.50 -11.29 20.94
N ARG A 161 -6.78 -10.54 20.11
CA ARG A 161 -5.33 -10.76 19.86
C ARG A 161 -4.52 -10.73 21.15
N ASP A 162 -4.91 -9.83 22.04
CA ASP A 162 -4.32 -9.56 23.33
C ASP A 162 -4.69 -10.62 24.40
N ASP A 163 -5.85 -11.25 24.29
CA ASP A 163 -6.32 -12.27 25.23
C ASP A 163 -5.66 -13.64 24.98
N ARG A 164 -4.52 -13.86 25.64
CA ARG A 164 -3.76 -15.12 25.59
C ARG A 164 -4.53 -16.35 26.11
N TYR A 165 -5.62 -16.16 26.83
CA TYR A 165 -6.42 -17.24 27.44
C TYR A 165 -7.75 -17.45 26.72
N GLY A 166 -8.13 -16.49 25.89
CA GLY A 166 -9.23 -16.60 24.95
C GLY A 166 -9.04 -17.70 23.91
N PRO A 167 -10.07 -17.94 23.08
CA PRO A 167 -9.98 -18.89 21.98
C PRO A 167 -8.80 -18.53 21.07
N ARG A 168 -7.99 -19.54 20.70
CA ARG A 168 -6.81 -19.34 19.84
C ARG A 168 -7.18 -19.00 18.40
N VAL A 169 -8.44 -19.20 18.02
CA VAL A 169 -8.94 -18.91 16.69
C VAL A 169 -9.94 -17.76 16.78
N CYS A 170 -9.74 -16.72 15.96
CA CYS A 170 -10.76 -15.73 15.64
C CYS A 170 -11.17 -15.89 14.20
N VAL A 171 -12.47 -16.03 13.98
CA VAL A 171 -13.07 -16.08 12.65
C VAL A 171 -13.78 -14.76 12.38
N VAL A 172 -13.36 -14.07 11.32
CA VAL A 172 -14.02 -12.86 10.83
C VAL A 172 -15.04 -13.28 9.77
N THR A 173 -16.32 -13.01 10.05
CA THR A 173 -17.45 -13.34 9.16
C THR A 173 -18.18 -12.08 8.69
N GLY A 174 -19.20 -12.29 7.87
CA GLY A 174 -20.10 -11.24 7.40
C GLY A 174 -20.29 -11.30 5.89
N SER A 175 -21.27 -10.52 5.42
CA SER A 175 -21.71 -10.46 4.04
C SER A 175 -20.57 -10.05 3.10
N PRO A 176 -20.70 -10.33 1.80
CA PRO A 176 -19.76 -9.81 0.81
C PRO A 176 -19.59 -8.28 0.95
N ALA A 177 -18.36 -7.81 0.79
CA ALA A 177 -18.01 -6.39 0.92
C ALA A 177 -18.23 -5.77 2.31
N SER A 178 -18.45 -6.57 3.37
CA SER A 178 -18.55 -6.06 4.75
C SER A 178 -17.24 -5.49 5.31
N GLY A 179 -16.11 -5.62 4.61
CA GLY A 179 -14.81 -5.09 5.02
C GLY A 179 -13.91 -6.11 5.74
N LYS A 180 -14.19 -7.41 5.64
CA LYS A 180 -13.39 -8.49 6.27
C LYS A 180 -11.91 -8.38 5.93
N THR A 181 -11.57 -8.39 4.63
CA THR A 181 -10.19 -8.27 4.16
C THR A 181 -9.53 -6.96 4.60
N THR A 182 -10.27 -5.85 4.62
CA THR A 182 -9.78 -4.55 5.10
C THR A 182 -9.45 -4.60 6.59
N LEU A 183 -10.29 -5.24 7.41
CA LEU A 183 -10.04 -5.42 8.83
C LEU A 183 -8.82 -6.33 9.07
N LEU A 184 -8.68 -7.42 8.31
CA LEU A 184 -7.51 -8.30 8.38
C LEU A 184 -6.22 -7.57 7.99
N ALA A 185 -6.23 -6.84 6.87
CA ALA A 185 -5.09 -6.03 6.43
C ALA A 185 -4.75 -4.95 7.46
N TRP A 186 -5.76 -4.26 8.00
CA TRP A 186 -5.57 -3.31 9.09
C TRP A 186 -4.94 -3.97 10.31
N SER A 187 -5.35 -5.17 10.70
CA SER A 187 -4.78 -5.89 11.85
C SER A 187 -3.28 -6.21 11.65
N CYS A 188 -2.92 -6.64 10.44
CA CYS A 188 -1.53 -6.94 10.09
C CYS A 188 -0.68 -5.67 10.06
N LEU A 189 -1.21 -4.61 9.44
CA LEU A 189 -0.57 -3.30 9.34
C LEU A 189 -0.46 -2.58 10.70
N SER A 190 -1.45 -2.73 11.56
CA SER A 190 -1.47 -2.20 12.92
C SER A 190 -0.63 -3.01 13.89
N GLY A 191 -0.12 -4.17 13.44
CA GLY A 191 1.01 -4.85 14.04
C GLY A 191 2.24 -3.97 13.94
N LEU A 192 2.33 -2.96 14.81
CA LEU A 192 3.63 -2.47 15.22
C LEU A 192 4.33 -3.68 15.87
N PRO A 193 5.53 -4.08 15.41
CA PRO A 193 6.34 -5.16 15.99
C PRO A 193 6.53 -5.02 17.51
N SER A 194 6.18 -3.85 18.01
CA SER A 194 6.37 -3.37 19.34
C SER A 194 5.07 -3.13 20.12
N TRP A 195 3.88 -3.57 19.69
CA TRP A 195 2.63 -3.19 20.41
C TRP A 195 1.82 -4.36 20.93
N SER A 196 1.87 -5.50 20.23
CA SER A 196 0.99 -6.64 20.53
C SER A 196 1.30 -7.33 21.87
N GLY A 197 2.40 -6.97 22.55
CA GLY A 197 2.88 -7.72 23.72
C GLY A 197 3.06 -9.22 23.41
N TYR A 198 3.00 -9.61 22.14
CA TYR A 198 3.09 -10.96 21.64
C TYR A 198 4.54 -11.10 21.20
N PRO A 199 5.40 -11.82 21.94
CA PRO A 199 6.81 -11.98 21.59
C PRO A 199 7.01 -12.94 20.40
N GLY A 200 5.98 -13.12 19.57
CA GLY A 200 5.89 -14.16 18.54
C GLY A 200 5.98 -13.59 17.14
N LYS A 201 6.44 -14.41 16.19
CA LYS A 201 6.40 -14.07 14.78
C LYS A 201 4.96 -13.97 14.29
N GLU A 202 4.72 -13.07 13.35
CA GLU A 202 3.44 -12.90 12.68
C GLU A 202 3.60 -13.23 11.20
N ALA A 203 2.60 -13.88 10.61
CA ALA A 203 2.54 -14.12 9.18
C ALA A 203 1.13 -13.82 8.68
N ALA A 204 1.02 -13.18 7.52
CA ALA A 204 -0.25 -12.84 6.92
C ALA A 204 -0.25 -13.25 5.45
N VAL A 205 -1.21 -14.08 5.05
CA VAL A 205 -1.30 -14.59 3.67
C VAL A 205 -2.72 -14.47 3.16
N LEU A 206 -2.87 -13.87 1.98
CA LEU A 206 -4.10 -13.91 1.20
C LEU A 206 -4.10 -15.17 0.34
N LEU A 207 -5.00 -16.10 0.61
CA LEU A 207 -5.02 -17.44 0.02
C LEU A 207 -5.65 -17.49 -1.37
N ARG A 208 -6.02 -16.33 -1.91
CA ARG A 208 -6.70 -16.20 -3.19
C ARG A 208 -5.83 -16.78 -4.32
N SER A 209 -6.41 -17.70 -5.09
CA SER A 209 -5.77 -18.35 -6.24
C SER A 209 -4.49 -19.13 -5.91
N LEU A 210 -4.21 -19.37 -4.63
CA LEU A 210 -3.11 -20.24 -4.18
C LEU A 210 -3.59 -21.69 -4.04
N SER A 211 -2.71 -22.62 -4.36
CA SER A 211 -2.77 -24.00 -3.89
C SER A 211 -2.32 -24.11 -2.44
N VAL A 212 -2.57 -25.26 -1.80
CA VAL A 212 -2.08 -25.56 -0.45
C VAL A 212 -0.56 -25.45 -0.35
N ALA A 213 0.17 -25.93 -1.38
CA ALA A 213 1.62 -25.91 -1.39
C ALA A 213 2.20 -24.49 -1.49
N GLU A 214 1.62 -23.65 -2.36
CA GLU A 214 2.01 -22.22 -2.48
C GLU A 214 1.68 -21.48 -1.18
N ALA A 215 0.49 -21.65 -0.62
CA ALA A 215 0.11 -21.02 0.65
C ALA A 215 1.04 -21.42 1.82
N ARG A 216 1.45 -22.70 1.89
CA ARG A 216 2.45 -23.16 2.86
C ARG A 216 3.80 -22.49 2.64
N ALA A 217 4.26 -22.39 1.39
CA ALA A 217 5.54 -21.75 1.07
C ALA A 217 5.55 -20.27 1.45
N GLU A 218 4.45 -19.54 1.20
CA GLU A 218 4.32 -18.14 1.61
C GLU A 218 4.34 -17.97 3.14
N LEU A 219 3.59 -18.82 3.87
CA LEU A 219 3.64 -18.80 5.34
C LEU A 219 5.03 -19.11 5.89
N GLU A 220 5.73 -20.07 5.29
CA GLU A 220 7.11 -20.41 5.65
C GLU A 220 8.09 -19.26 5.39
N ALA A 221 7.92 -18.56 4.27
CA ALA A 221 8.71 -17.38 3.91
C ALA A 221 8.48 -16.22 4.91
N GLU A 222 7.22 -15.88 5.18
CA GLU A 222 6.83 -14.83 6.15
C GLU A 222 7.33 -15.15 7.57
N LEU A 223 7.27 -16.41 8.00
CA LEU A 223 7.79 -16.84 9.30
C LEU A 223 9.33 -17.01 9.34
N GLY A 224 9.99 -16.91 8.18
CA GLY A 224 11.43 -17.11 8.03
C GLY A 224 11.90 -18.50 8.46
N ARG A 225 11.10 -19.55 8.23
CA ARG A 225 11.43 -20.94 8.63
C ARG A 225 10.81 -21.97 7.68
N LYS A 226 11.42 -23.15 7.60
CA LYS A 226 10.88 -24.30 6.85
C LYS A 226 10.00 -25.17 7.75
N GLY A 227 8.83 -25.57 7.25
CA GLY A 227 7.88 -26.43 7.94
C GLY A 227 7.02 -25.72 8.99
N LEU A 228 5.71 -25.95 8.90
CA LEU A 228 4.70 -25.46 9.86
C LEU A 228 4.43 -26.44 11.02
N ASP A 229 4.69 -27.73 10.82
CA ASP A 229 4.30 -28.80 11.76
C ASP A 229 5.15 -28.85 13.05
N GLY A 230 6.20 -28.01 13.14
CA GLY A 230 7.16 -27.96 14.25
C GLY A 230 7.27 -26.59 14.93
N LEU A 231 6.23 -25.76 14.84
CA LEU A 231 6.20 -24.48 15.57
C LEU A 231 6.19 -24.74 17.07
N ASP A 232 7.23 -24.26 17.75
CA ASP A 232 7.49 -24.36 19.19
C ASP A 232 7.45 -22.98 19.88
N GLU A 233 7.49 -21.91 19.09
CA GLU A 233 7.24 -20.54 19.49
C GLU A 233 5.80 -20.12 19.12
N THR A 234 5.16 -19.29 19.95
CA THR A 234 3.81 -18.83 19.64
C THR A 234 3.85 -17.89 18.43
N VAL A 235 3.01 -18.15 17.42
CA VAL A 235 2.90 -17.33 16.21
C VAL A 235 1.46 -16.88 15.98
N LEU A 236 1.29 -15.67 15.42
CA LEU A 236 0.00 -15.20 14.92
C LEU A 236 -0.03 -15.40 13.41
N VAL A 237 -0.94 -16.23 12.93
CA VAL A 237 -1.17 -16.44 11.50
C VAL A 237 -2.48 -15.78 11.10
N THR A 238 -2.44 -14.93 10.09
CA THR A 238 -3.63 -14.29 9.49
C THR A 238 -3.87 -14.86 8.10
N LEU A 239 -5.03 -15.45 7.87
CA LEU A 239 -5.43 -16.03 6.58
C LEU A 239 -6.66 -15.32 6.03
N GLY A 240 -6.53 -14.69 4.87
CA GLY A 240 -7.62 -14.03 4.16
C GLY A 240 -8.05 -14.80 2.91
N ASP A 241 -9.31 -14.66 2.52
CA ASP A 241 -9.87 -15.21 1.26
C ASP A 241 -9.66 -16.73 0.98
N PRO A 242 -9.67 -17.65 1.97
CA PRO A 242 -9.47 -19.08 1.70
C PRO A 242 -10.52 -19.69 0.78
N GLN A 243 -11.76 -19.19 0.80
CA GLN A 243 -12.83 -19.58 -0.12
C GLN A 243 -12.55 -19.22 -1.59
N ARG A 244 -11.55 -18.37 -1.85
CA ARG A 244 -11.08 -17.99 -3.18
C ARG A 244 -9.76 -18.66 -3.56
N SER A 245 -9.28 -19.62 -2.77
CA SER A 245 -8.15 -20.48 -3.15
C SER A 245 -8.52 -21.41 -4.31
N LEU A 246 -7.53 -22.10 -4.88
CA LEU A 246 -7.77 -23.04 -5.99
C LEU A 246 -8.61 -24.24 -5.57
N ASP A 247 -8.47 -24.68 -4.32
CA ASP A 247 -9.23 -25.77 -3.72
C ASP A 247 -9.53 -25.43 -2.24
N PRO A 248 -10.68 -24.79 -1.97
CA PRO A 248 -11.04 -24.39 -0.61
C PRO A 248 -11.19 -25.55 0.38
N GLU A 249 -11.57 -26.74 -0.10
CA GLU A 249 -11.73 -27.94 0.75
C GLU A 249 -10.36 -28.49 1.15
N ALA A 250 -9.43 -28.60 0.20
CA ALA A 250 -8.04 -28.94 0.49
C ALA A 250 -7.37 -27.87 1.37
N MET A 251 -7.65 -26.58 1.14
CA MET A 251 -7.13 -25.48 1.97
C MET A 251 -7.60 -25.59 3.42
N LEU A 252 -8.87 -25.94 3.64
CA LEU A 252 -9.41 -26.18 4.97
C LEU A 252 -8.73 -27.39 5.63
N THR A 253 -8.68 -28.52 4.93
CA THR A 253 -8.29 -29.81 5.50
C THR A 253 -6.78 -29.99 5.64
N GLU A 254 -5.97 -29.46 4.72
CA GLU A 254 -4.51 -29.68 4.66
C GLU A 254 -3.67 -28.50 5.18
N LEU A 255 -4.27 -27.31 5.36
CA LEU A 255 -3.58 -26.13 5.92
C LEU A 255 -4.26 -25.61 7.18
N ILE A 256 -5.52 -25.20 7.10
CA ILE A 256 -6.20 -24.49 8.19
C ILE A 256 -6.38 -25.39 9.42
N ILE A 257 -6.91 -26.61 9.26
CA ILE A 257 -7.09 -27.55 10.38
C ILE A 257 -5.74 -27.90 11.06
N PRO A 258 -4.67 -28.27 10.34
CA PRO A 258 -3.35 -28.47 10.95
C PRO A 258 -2.82 -27.27 11.73
N LEU A 259 -3.06 -26.04 11.24
CA LEU A 259 -2.70 -24.82 11.98
C LEU A 259 -3.51 -24.67 13.27
N ILE A 260 -4.81 -24.98 13.25
CA ILE A 260 -5.68 -24.96 14.45
C ILE A 260 -5.20 -25.98 15.51
N GLU A 261 -4.83 -27.17 15.06
CA GLU A 261 -4.36 -28.26 15.93
C GLU A 261 -3.03 -27.94 16.60
N ASN A 262 -2.17 -27.11 15.99
CA ASN A 262 -0.90 -26.71 16.58
C ASN A 262 -1.11 -25.75 17.77
N PRO A 263 -0.73 -26.10 19.02
CA PRO A 263 -0.98 -25.29 20.21
C PRO A 263 -0.26 -23.93 20.23
N HIS A 264 0.80 -23.80 19.42
CA HIS A 264 1.60 -22.58 19.32
C HIS A 264 1.04 -21.60 18.28
N VAL A 265 0.07 -22.00 17.47
CA VAL A 265 -0.57 -21.09 16.50
C VAL A 265 -1.78 -20.40 17.14
N ARG A 266 -1.81 -19.08 17.00
CA ARG A 266 -3.02 -18.27 17.11
C ARG A 266 -3.45 -17.89 15.69
N LEU A 267 -4.70 -18.14 15.34
CA LEU A 267 -5.19 -18.03 13.98
C LEU A 267 -6.26 -16.95 13.87
N LEU A 268 -6.03 -15.96 13.02
CA LEU A 268 -7.02 -14.99 12.57
C LEU A 268 -7.44 -15.37 11.14
N LEU A 269 -8.71 -15.68 10.94
CA LEU A 269 -9.19 -16.33 9.71
C LEU A 269 -10.42 -15.62 9.17
N GLU A 270 -10.43 -15.26 7.89
CA GLU A 270 -11.69 -15.01 7.17
C GLU A 270 -12.31 -16.36 6.76
N TRP A 271 -13.49 -16.71 7.28
CA TRP A 271 -14.16 -17.96 6.91
C TRP A 271 -15.69 -17.84 7.03
N PRO A 272 -16.48 -18.29 6.06
CA PRO A 272 -17.93 -18.04 6.06
C PRO A 272 -18.70 -18.87 7.11
N ASP A 273 -18.26 -20.10 7.40
CA ASP A 273 -18.97 -21.01 8.30
C ASP A 273 -18.07 -21.43 9.48
N PRO A 274 -18.08 -20.68 10.59
CA PRO A 274 -17.26 -21.01 11.75
C PRO A 274 -17.60 -22.37 12.38
N ALA A 275 -18.80 -22.92 12.14
CA ALA A 275 -19.21 -24.21 12.67
C ALA A 275 -18.46 -25.39 12.00
N ALA A 276 -17.84 -25.16 10.84
CA ALA A 276 -17.03 -26.16 10.15
C ALA A 276 -15.65 -26.39 10.81
N LEU A 277 -15.23 -25.53 11.74
CA LEU A 277 -13.92 -25.62 12.39
C LEU A 277 -13.96 -26.57 13.61
N PRO A 278 -12.93 -27.40 13.81
CA PRO A 278 -12.90 -28.39 14.91
C PRO A 278 -12.44 -27.79 16.25
N CYS A 279 -12.75 -26.52 16.53
CA CYS A 279 -12.31 -25.82 17.74
C CYS A 279 -13.31 -24.76 18.19
N GLU A 280 -13.18 -24.32 19.44
CA GLU A 280 -13.83 -23.08 19.89
C GLU A 280 -13.14 -21.87 19.25
N ALA A 281 -13.94 -21.02 18.61
CA ALA A 281 -13.45 -19.80 17.96
C ALA A 281 -14.25 -18.59 18.44
N PHE A 282 -13.56 -17.45 18.56
CA PHE A 282 -14.24 -16.17 18.65
C PHE A 282 -14.73 -15.75 17.27
N VAL A 283 -16.04 -15.61 17.11
CA VAL A 283 -16.65 -15.18 15.85
C VAL A 283 -16.88 -13.67 15.88
N LEU A 284 -16.17 -12.95 15.04
CA LEU A 284 -16.35 -11.52 14.80
C LEU A 284 -17.17 -11.32 13.52
N ASP A 285 -18.49 -11.26 13.67
CA ASP A 285 -19.39 -11.07 12.54
C ASP A 285 -19.54 -9.58 12.19
N LEU A 286 -19.02 -9.19 11.03
CA LEU A 286 -19.04 -7.80 10.60
C LEU A 286 -20.43 -7.31 10.16
N ASP A 287 -21.40 -8.21 10.04
CA ASP A 287 -22.82 -7.84 9.84
C ASP A 287 -23.52 -7.50 11.16
N ASP A 288 -22.93 -7.83 12.33
CA ASP A 288 -23.43 -7.36 13.63
C ASP A 288 -23.29 -5.83 13.69
N PRO A 289 -24.40 -5.08 13.89
CA PRO A 289 -24.37 -3.63 14.09
C PRO A 289 -23.37 -3.17 15.16
N ARG A 290 -23.12 -3.97 16.20
CA ARG A 290 -22.17 -3.63 17.26
C ARG A 290 -20.72 -3.50 16.75
N CYS A 291 -20.41 -4.10 15.60
CA CYS A 291 -19.11 -4.00 14.93
C CYS A 291 -18.92 -2.67 14.17
N THR A 292 -19.94 -1.79 14.13
CA THR A 292 -19.91 -0.56 13.34
C THR A 292 -20.55 0.60 14.11
N ASP A 293 -19.74 1.61 14.41
CA ASP A 293 -20.24 2.89 14.91
C ASP A 293 -21.13 3.55 13.85
N ARG A 294 -22.39 3.76 14.20
CA ARG A 294 -23.42 4.21 13.26
C ARG A 294 -23.23 5.67 12.84
N GLU A 295 -22.74 6.52 13.73
CA GLU A 295 -22.55 7.94 13.47
C GLU A 295 -21.32 8.14 12.57
N ALA A 296 -20.21 7.48 12.90
CA ALA A 296 -19.00 7.46 12.10
C ALA A 296 -19.25 6.86 10.70
N PHE A 297 -20.06 5.79 10.61
CA PHE A 297 -20.46 5.21 9.31
C PHE A 297 -21.26 6.21 8.47
N ALA A 298 -22.23 6.92 9.07
CA ALA A 298 -23.04 7.90 8.36
C ALA A 298 -22.21 9.10 7.87
N GLY A 299 -21.30 9.60 8.71
CA GLY A 299 -20.36 10.67 8.35
C GLY A 299 -19.43 10.24 7.22
N TRP A 300 -18.88 9.02 7.31
CA TRP A 300 -18.07 8.44 6.24
C TRP A 300 -18.85 8.28 4.93
N TYR A 301 -20.09 7.77 4.98
CA TYR A 301 -20.94 7.59 3.80
C TYR A 301 -21.20 8.92 3.07
N ALA A 302 -21.49 10.00 3.81
CA ALA A 302 -21.68 11.33 3.25
C ALA A 302 -20.40 11.85 2.55
N ALA A 303 -19.22 11.50 3.07
CA ALA A 303 -17.94 11.83 2.44
C ALA A 303 -17.61 10.98 1.21
N GLN A 304 -18.30 9.84 1.00
CA GLN A 304 -18.12 9.00 -0.20
C GLN A 304 -18.84 9.55 -1.43
N SER A 305 -19.82 10.44 -1.25
CA SER A 305 -20.42 11.13 -2.38
C SER A 305 -19.36 12.01 -3.04
N PRO A 306 -19.15 11.89 -4.37
CA PRO A 306 -18.16 12.69 -5.07
C PRO A 306 -18.49 14.17 -4.87
N HIS A 307 -17.80 14.82 -3.94
CA HIS A 307 -17.73 16.26 -3.94
C HIS A 307 -16.85 16.58 -5.14
N SER A 308 -17.43 17.23 -6.16
CA SER A 308 -16.63 17.78 -7.25
C SER A 308 -15.51 18.61 -6.60
N PRO A 309 -14.23 18.31 -6.85
CA PRO A 309 -13.12 19.10 -6.32
C PRO A 309 -13.08 20.50 -6.96
N PHE A 310 -13.98 20.81 -7.90
CA PHE A 310 -14.12 22.09 -8.57
C PHE A 310 -15.06 23.06 -7.82
N PRO A 311 -14.87 24.38 -7.97
CA PRO A 311 -15.74 25.37 -7.34
C PRO A 311 -17.21 25.26 -7.80
N GLU A 312 -18.16 25.73 -6.97
CA GLU A 312 -19.63 25.64 -7.15
C GLU A 312 -20.19 25.95 -8.55
N TRP A 313 -19.46 26.69 -9.40
CA TRP A 313 -19.89 27.04 -10.75
C TRP A 313 -19.59 25.97 -11.83
N TYR A 314 -18.86 24.91 -11.49
CA TYR A 314 -18.58 23.74 -12.37
C TYR A 314 -19.38 22.49 -11.99
N ALA A 315 -20.07 22.50 -10.85
CA ALA A 315 -20.92 21.40 -10.45
C ALA A 315 -22.10 21.31 -11.44
N ALA A 316 -21.99 20.41 -12.42
CA ALA A 316 -23.19 19.82 -13.00
C ALA A 316 -24.07 19.33 -11.83
N GLU A 317 -25.39 19.39 -11.98
CA GLU A 317 -26.35 18.86 -11.01
C GLU A 317 -26.15 17.34 -10.84
N ASP A 318 -25.11 16.93 -10.14
CA ASP A 318 -24.85 15.54 -9.80
C ASP A 318 -25.98 15.13 -8.85
N ALA A 319 -26.90 14.33 -9.38
CA ALA A 319 -27.99 13.79 -8.59
C ALA A 319 -27.38 13.01 -7.41
N PRO A 320 -27.82 13.27 -6.17
CA PRO A 320 -27.34 12.51 -5.02
C PRO A 320 -27.70 11.04 -5.20
N SER A 321 -26.92 10.16 -4.57
CA SER A 321 -27.24 8.73 -4.50
C SER A 321 -28.71 8.53 -4.07
N PRO A 322 -29.46 7.61 -4.70
CA PRO A 322 -30.84 7.32 -4.29
C PRO A 322 -30.90 6.51 -2.97
N PHE A 323 -29.75 6.14 -2.39
CA PHE A 323 -29.67 5.37 -1.16
C PHE A 323 -29.22 6.25 0.02
N THR A 324 -29.67 5.86 1.22
CA THR A 324 -29.26 6.48 2.47
C THR A 324 -28.29 5.57 3.22
N ALA A 325 -27.42 6.15 4.06
CA ALA A 325 -26.52 5.38 4.92
C ALA A 325 -27.26 4.31 5.75
N GLY A 326 -28.48 4.60 6.20
CA GLY A 326 -29.30 3.67 6.98
C GLY A 326 -29.74 2.42 6.22
N GLN A 327 -29.88 2.48 4.88
CA GLN A 327 -30.28 1.33 4.06
C GLN A 327 -29.13 0.36 3.80
N VAL A 328 -27.89 0.85 3.79
CA VAL A 328 -26.68 0.08 3.44
C VAL A 328 -25.82 -0.27 4.65
N TYR A 329 -26.16 0.24 5.83
CA TYR A 329 -25.54 -0.12 7.10
C TYR A 329 -25.78 -1.61 7.44
N PRO A 330 -24.80 -2.33 8.00
CA PRO A 330 -23.45 -1.88 8.40
C PRO A 330 -22.36 -2.11 7.35
N SER A 331 -22.68 -2.40 6.09
CA SER A 331 -21.72 -2.87 5.08
C SER A 331 -20.99 -1.72 4.36
N PRO A 332 -19.68 -1.49 4.63
CA PRO A 332 -18.94 -0.39 4.01
C PRO A 332 -18.79 -0.57 2.50
N GLY A 333 -18.50 -1.76 2.01
CA GLY A 333 -18.29 -1.95 0.57
C GLY A 333 -19.58 -1.81 -0.25
N LEU A 334 -20.72 -2.26 0.28
CA LEU A 334 -22.03 -1.98 -0.33
C LEU A 334 -22.33 -0.48 -0.30
N ALA A 335 -22.07 0.16 0.83
CA ALA A 335 -22.31 1.59 1.02
C ALA A 335 -21.42 2.47 0.14
N ALA A 336 -20.15 2.10 -0.07
CA ALA A 336 -19.22 2.82 -0.94
C ALA A 336 -19.67 2.78 -2.41
N LEU A 337 -20.22 1.64 -2.86
CA LEU A 337 -20.84 1.52 -4.18
C LEU A 337 -22.15 2.30 -4.27
N ALA A 338 -23.01 2.19 -3.25
CA ALA A 338 -24.28 2.91 -3.19
C ALA A 338 -24.09 4.42 -3.23
N ALA A 339 -23.12 4.97 -2.50
CA ALA A 339 -22.80 6.40 -2.48
C ALA A 339 -22.40 6.95 -3.86
N ARG A 340 -21.93 6.09 -4.77
CA ARG A 340 -21.50 6.42 -6.15
C ARG A 340 -22.53 6.02 -7.21
N ALA A 341 -23.60 5.33 -6.84
CA ALA A 341 -24.66 4.96 -7.77
C ALA A 341 -25.45 6.21 -8.19
N LYS A 342 -25.50 6.49 -9.50
CA LYS A 342 -26.20 7.65 -10.08
C LYS A 342 -27.55 7.29 -10.72
N GLY A 343 -27.81 6.01 -11.00
CA GLY A 343 -29.08 5.56 -11.57
C GLY A 343 -30.21 5.51 -10.54
N ALA A 344 -31.44 5.30 -11.00
CA ALA A 344 -32.60 5.24 -10.12
C ALA A 344 -32.63 3.94 -9.30
N ASP A 345 -33.10 4.01 -8.05
CA ASP A 345 -33.36 2.83 -7.23
C ASP A 345 -34.60 2.09 -7.76
N PRO A 346 -34.48 0.81 -8.19
CA PRO A 346 -35.60 0.08 -8.77
C PRO A 346 -36.65 -0.37 -7.74
N GLY A 347 -36.39 -0.23 -6.45
CA GLY A 347 -37.34 -0.47 -5.35
C GLY A 347 -37.57 -1.93 -4.96
N GLU A 348 -37.54 -2.87 -5.91
CA GLU A 348 -37.71 -4.31 -5.66
C GLU A 348 -36.35 -5.04 -5.53
N GLY A 349 -36.31 -6.13 -4.76
CA GLY A 349 -35.12 -6.95 -4.52
C GLY A 349 -34.36 -6.63 -3.23
N THR A 350 -33.26 -7.36 -3.01
CA THR A 350 -32.32 -7.10 -1.92
C THR A 350 -31.63 -5.75 -2.11
N ILE A 351 -31.10 -5.16 -1.04
CA ILE A 351 -30.39 -3.88 -1.14
C ILE A 351 -29.16 -3.97 -2.06
N ALA A 352 -28.46 -5.12 -2.08
CA ALA A 352 -27.31 -5.35 -2.95
C ALA A 352 -27.70 -5.40 -4.44
N GLU A 353 -28.81 -6.06 -4.78
CA GLU A 353 -29.35 -6.08 -6.14
C GLU A 353 -29.80 -4.69 -6.59
N ARG A 354 -30.47 -3.94 -5.70
CA ARG A 354 -30.92 -2.57 -6.00
C ARG A 354 -29.77 -1.61 -6.23
N VAL A 355 -28.74 -1.64 -5.37
CA VAL A 355 -27.52 -0.83 -5.53
C VAL A 355 -26.80 -1.20 -6.82
N THR A 356 -26.70 -2.49 -7.13
CA THR A 356 -26.09 -2.99 -8.38
C THR A 356 -26.84 -2.47 -9.60
N ALA A 357 -28.18 -2.56 -9.61
CA ALA A 357 -29.01 -2.09 -10.71
C ALA A 357 -28.90 -0.57 -10.90
N ALA A 358 -28.96 0.21 -9.83
CA ALA A 358 -28.79 1.67 -9.87
C ALA A 358 -27.38 2.08 -10.33
N TRP A 359 -26.34 1.33 -9.92
CA TRP A 359 -24.98 1.58 -10.41
C TRP A 359 -24.86 1.31 -11.90
N LEU A 360 -25.34 0.14 -12.37
CA LEU A 360 -25.32 -0.22 -13.78
C LEU A 360 -26.08 0.80 -14.63
N ASP A 361 -27.28 1.20 -14.21
CA ASP A 361 -28.11 2.20 -14.88
C ASP A 361 -27.39 3.56 -15.01
N GLY A 362 -26.61 3.93 -13.99
CA GLY A 362 -25.88 5.20 -13.93
C GLY A 362 -24.58 5.28 -14.75
N VAL A 363 -24.11 4.18 -15.34
CA VAL A 363 -22.85 4.15 -16.13
C VAL A 363 -23.09 3.76 -17.59
N SER A 364 -22.23 4.26 -18.47
CA SER A 364 -22.26 4.01 -19.92
C SER A 364 -21.98 2.55 -20.29
N PRO A 365 -22.38 2.09 -21.49
CA PRO A 365 -22.02 0.75 -21.98
C PRO A 365 -20.50 0.49 -21.98
N ALA A 366 -19.67 1.49 -22.31
CA ALA A 366 -18.22 1.37 -22.30
C ALA A 366 -17.68 1.16 -20.87
N ALA A 367 -18.25 1.87 -19.89
CA ALA A 367 -17.90 1.69 -18.48
C ALA A 367 -18.30 0.31 -17.93
N ARG A 368 -19.47 -0.21 -18.33
CA ARG A 368 -19.90 -1.57 -17.98
C ARG A 368 -18.94 -2.62 -18.54
N ASP A 369 -18.53 -2.49 -19.80
CA ASP A 369 -17.58 -3.40 -20.45
C ASP A 369 -16.15 -3.32 -19.84
N ALA A 370 -15.74 -2.13 -19.44
CA ALA A 370 -14.54 -1.96 -18.63
C ALA A 370 -14.65 -2.71 -17.29
N ALA A 371 -15.78 -2.55 -16.57
CA ALA A 371 -16.02 -3.24 -15.30
C ALA A 371 -16.11 -4.77 -15.46
N GLN A 372 -16.61 -5.28 -16.60
CA GLN A 372 -16.52 -6.71 -16.95
C GLN A 372 -15.07 -7.18 -17.03
N THR A 373 -14.18 -6.37 -17.60
CA THR A 373 -12.75 -6.67 -17.62
C THR A 373 -12.17 -6.70 -16.21
N LEU A 374 -12.56 -5.75 -15.37
CA LEU A 374 -12.15 -5.76 -13.96
C LEU A 374 -12.68 -6.97 -13.20
N ALA A 375 -13.90 -7.43 -13.48
CA ALA A 375 -14.49 -8.61 -12.85
C ALA A 375 -13.74 -9.92 -13.15
N LEU A 376 -12.98 -9.96 -14.25
CA LEU A 376 -12.09 -11.07 -14.63
C LEU A 376 -10.76 -11.05 -13.86
N THR A 377 -10.37 -9.92 -13.27
CA THR A 377 -9.10 -9.81 -12.55
C THR A 377 -9.10 -10.70 -11.30
N LEU A 378 -7.93 -11.27 -11.00
CA LEU A 378 -7.72 -12.16 -9.85
C LEU A 378 -7.34 -11.39 -8.58
N GLY A 379 -7.14 -10.09 -8.67
CA GLY A 379 -6.82 -9.21 -7.54
C GLY A 379 -7.19 -7.77 -7.84
N PRO A 380 -7.05 -6.85 -6.87
CA PRO A 380 -7.14 -5.43 -7.15
C PRO A 380 -6.19 -5.04 -8.29
N ALA A 381 -6.68 -4.24 -9.23
CA ALA A 381 -5.87 -3.71 -10.32
C ALA A 381 -5.80 -2.19 -10.19
N GLY A 382 -4.59 -1.63 -10.35
CA GLY A 382 -4.44 -0.19 -10.55
C GLY A 382 -5.17 0.25 -11.82
N PRO A 383 -5.58 1.52 -11.93
CA PRO A 383 -6.30 2.04 -13.11
C PRO A 383 -5.49 1.83 -14.39
N TYR A 384 -4.16 1.92 -14.31
CA TYR A 384 -3.27 1.68 -15.44
C TYR A 384 -3.28 0.21 -15.89
N THR A 385 -3.04 -0.73 -14.97
CA THR A 385 -3.12 -2.16 -15.28
C THR A 385 -4.48 -2.53 -15.86
N TRP A 386 -5.56 -2.09 -15.23
CA TRP A 386 -6.92 -2.35 -15.71
C TRP A 386 -7.13 -1.80 -17.13
N ARG A 387 -6.67 -0.58 -17.40
CA ARG A 387 -6.73 0.01 -18.72
C ARG A 387 -5.94 -0.76 -19.76
N LEU A 388 -4.71 -1.16 -19.48
CA LEU A 388 -3.91 -1.96 -20.42
C LEU A 388 -4.59 -3.29 -20.75
N LEU A 389 -5.15 -3.96 -19.72
CA LEU A 389 -5.92 -5.17 -19.91
C LEU A 389 -7.15 -4.92 -20.78
N HIS A 390 -7.91 -3.86 -20.51
CA HIS A 390 -9.16 -3.56 -21.22
C HIS A 390 -8.94 -3.07 -22.66
N CYS A 391 -8.04 -2.11 -22.89
CA CYS A 391 -7.69 -1.66 -24.24
C CYS A 391 -7.08 -2.80 -25.08
N GLY A 392 -6.30 -3.68 -24.45
CA GLY A 392 -5.78 -4.89 -25.09
C GLY A 392 -6.88 -5.87 -25.53
N ARG A 393 -8.01 -5.92 -24.83
CA ARG A 393 -9.20 -6.70 -25.22
C ARG A 393 -10.07 -5.97 -26.25
N ARG A 394 -10.15 -4.64 -26.17
CA ARG A 394 -10.98 -3.76 -27.03
C ARG A 394 -10.10 -2.94 -27.98
N ARG A 395 -9.40 -3.65 -28.86
CA ARG A 395 -8.37 -3.06 -29.73
C ARG A 395 -8.92 -2.24 -30.90
N ASP A 396 -10.20 -2.43 -31.23
CA ASP A 396 -10.83 -1.76 -32.37
C ASP A 396 -11.06 -0.26 -32.11
N ASP A 397 -11.33 0.10 -30.85
CA ASP A 397 -11.40 1.48 -30.36
C ASP A 397 -10.80 1.60 -28.96
N PRO A 398 -9.46 1.70 -28.85
CA PRO A 398 -8.81 1.81 -27.55
C PRO A 398 -9.18 3.10 -26.81
N ALA A 399 -9.63 4.15 -27.50
CA ALA A 399 -9.94 5.45 -26.91
C ALA A 399 -11.30 5.42 -26.20
N GLU A 400 -12.30 4.78 -26.81
CA GLU A 400 -13.56 4.46 -26.13
C GLU A 400 -13.33 3.51 -24.94
N ALA A 401 -12.55 2.44 -25.13
CA ALA A 401 -12.23 1.51 -24.04
C ALA A 401 -11.59 2.23 -22.84
N ALA A 402 -10.64 3.12 -23.11
CA ALA A 402 -10.00 3.95 -22.10
C ALA A 402 -10.97 4.86 -21.33
N ARG A 403 -11.87 5.54 -22.05
CA ARG A 403 -12.92 6.38 -21.43
C ARG A 403 -13.86 5.53 -20.57
N GLY A 404 -14.16 4.30 -21.02
CA GLY A 404 -14.91 3.33 -20.22
C GLY A 404 -14.22 2.97 -18.90
N VAL A 405 -12.91 2.69 -18.93
CA VAL A 405 -12.13 2.45 -17.68
C VAL A 405 -12.17 3.65 -16.76
N ALA A 406 -11.95 4.85 -17.30
CA ALA A 406 -12.02 6.07 -16.51
C ALA A 406 -13.40 6.16 -15.83
N GLU A 407 -14.49 6.20 -16.61
CA GLU A 407 -15.85 6.36 -16.10
C GLU A 407 -16.21 5.32 -15.02
N ALA A 408 -15.84 4.06 -15.26
CA ALA A 408 -16.03 2.99 -14.28
C ALA A 408 -15.19 3.22 -13.01
N ALA A 409 -13.95 3.70 -13.12
CA ALA A 409 -13.08 4.01 -11.98
C ALA A 409 -13.58 5.16 -11.10
N ALA A 410 -14.26 6.18 -11.64
CA ALA A 410 -14.92 7.20 -10.79
C ALA A 410 -16.15 6.65 -10.08
N SER A 411 -16.85 5.73 -10.74
CA SER A 411 -18.12 5.21 -10.27
C SER A 411 -17.94 4.03 -9.31
N LEU A 412 -16.77 3.38 -9.31
CA LEU A 412 -16.43 2.28 -8.40
C LEU A 412 -15.73 2.78 -7.14
N PRO A 413 -15.98 2.14 -5.99
CA PRO A 413 -15.17 2.37 -4.80
C PRO A 413 -13.76 1.79 -4.97
N LEU A 414 -12.79 2.38 -4.27
CA LEU A 414 -11.44 1.81 -4.16
C LEU A 414 -11.51 0.45 -3.44
N ALA A 415 -10.74 -0.51 -3.94
CA ALA A 415 -10.61 -1.84 -3.33
C ALA A 415 -9.78 -1.79 -2.04
N VAL A 416 -8.85 -0.83 -1.93
CA VAL A 416 -8.03 -0.61 -0.73
C VAL A 416 -8.07 0.89 -0.41
N ALA A 417 -8.43 1.24 0.82
CA ALA A 417 -8.50 2.63 1.26
C ALA A 417 -7.13 3.31 1.13
N GLY A 418 -7.10 4.49 0.49
CA GLY A 418 -5.87 5.25 0.26
C GLY A 418 -5.01 4.75 -0.91
N PHE A 419 -5.39 3.67 -1.59
CA PHE A 419 -4.67 3.17 -2.76
C PHE A 419 -5.57 3.13 -3.99
N PRO A 420 -5.11 3.64 -5.15
CA PRO A 420 -5.89 3.67 -6.39
C PRO A 420 -5.94 2.28 -7.02
N SER A 421 -6.62 1.34 -6.37
CA SER A 421 -6.81 -0.02 -6.85
C SER A 421 -8.30 -0.34 -6.89
N TYR A 422 -8.72 -1.09 -7.89
CA TYR A 422 -10.12 -1.39 -8.14
C TYR A 422 -10.35 -2.89 -8.21
N ALA A 423 -11.51 -3.33 -7.71
CA ALA A 423 -11.96 -4.70 -7.83
C ALA A 423 -13.49 -4.74 -7.80
N VAL A 424 -14.07 -5.66 -8.57
CA VAL A 424 -15.51 -5.95 -8.47
C VAL A 424 -15.73 -6.97 -7.35
N SER A 425 -15.92 -6.46 -6.14
CA SER A 425 -15.98 -7.29 -4.91
C SER A 425 -17.40 -7.72 -4.52
N LEU A 426 -18.43 -7.01 -4.96
CA LEU A 426 -19.84 -7.33 -4.68
C LEU A 426 -20.32 -8.46 -5.60
N PRO A 427 -20.75 -9.62 -5.09
CA PRO A 427 -21.17 -10.76 -5.91
C PRO A 427 -22.32 -10.45 -6.86
N GLU A 428 -23.29 -9.65 -6.42
CA GLU A 428 -24.43 -9.22 -7.23
C GLU A 428 -23.96 -8.41 -8.44
N LEU A 429 -23.04 -7.46 -8.24
CA LEU A 429 -22.43 -6.70 -9.33
C LEU A 429 -21.59 -7.59 -10.24
N LYS A 430 -20.79 -8.50 -9.67
CA LYS A 430 -19.97 -9.43 -10.45
C LYS A 430 -20.84 -10.36 -11.33
N ALA A 431 -21.94 -10.86 -10.78
CA ALA A 431 -22.90 -11.69 -11.50
C ALA A 431 -23.64 -10.90 -12.60
N ALA A 432 -24.04 -9.66 -12.30
CA ALA A 432 -24.74 -8.79 -13.25
C ALA A 432 -23.85 -8.29 -14.40
N LEU A 433 -22.54 -8.19 -14.19
CA LEU A 433 -21.61 -7.81 -15.25
C LEU A 433 -21.46 -8.89 -16.32
N ASP A 434 -21.71 -10.17 -16.05
CA ASP A 434 -21.60 -11.29 -17.01
C ASP A 434 -20.28 -11.25 -17.84
N PRO A 435 -19.14 -11.67 -17.26
CA PRO A 435 -17.86 -11.59 -17.95
C PRO A 435 -17.85 -12.49 -19.21
N PRO A 436 -17.20 -12.06 -20.29
CA PRO A 436 -17.24 -12.78 -21.56
C PRO A 436 -16.55 -14.15 -21.47
N LEU A 437 -17.11 -15.13 -22.20
CA LEU A 437 -16.71 -16.54 -22.18
C LEU A 437 -15.19 -16.78 -22.41
N HIS A 438 -14.54 -15.93 -23.20
CA HIS A 438 -13.10 -16.02 -23.50
C HIS A 438 -12.25 -14.98 -22.78
N GLY A 439 -12.81 -14.29 -21.78
CA GLY A 439 -12.17 -13.18 -21.09
C GLY A 439 -10.79 -13.53 -20.53
N HIS A 440 -10.63 -14.68 -19.86
CA HIS A 440 -9.33 -15.10 -19.34
C HIS A 440 -8.31 -15.38 -20.46
N SER A 441 -8.72 -16.03 -21.55
CA SER A 441 -7.84 -16.26 -22.72
C SER A 441 -7.37 -14.94 -23.35
N GLU A 442 -8.26 -13.94 -23.44
CA GLU A 442 -7.90 -12.62 -23.95
C GLU A 442 -6.93 -11.89 -23.01
N LEU A 443 -7.15 -11.95 -21.69
CA LEU A 443 -6.23 -11.36 -20.71
C LEU A 443 -4.84 -12.01 -20.77
N VAL A 444 -4.75 -13.35 -20.91
CA VAL A 444 -3.48 -14.06 -21.12
C VAL A 444 -2.78 -13.56 -22.37
N ALA A 445 -3.51 -13.41 -23.48
CA ALA A 445 -2.94 -12.93 -24.72
C ALA A 445 -2.40 -11.49 -24.60
N VAL A 446 -3.12 -10.62 -23.90
CA VAL A 446 -2.67 -9.25 -23.61
C VAL A 446 -1.42 -9.26 -22.71
N MET A 447 -1.44 -9.97 -21.58
CA MET A 447 -0.30 -10.04 -20.65
C MET A 447 0.95 -10.65 -21.29
N ARG A 448 0.80 -11.65 -22.16
CA ARG A 448 1.93 -12.23 -22.91
C ARG A 448 2.47 -11.32 -24.00
N GLY A 449 1.67 -10.40 -24.51
CA GLY A 449 2.10 -9.41 -25.49
C GLY A 449 2.62 -8.11 -24.89
N TRP A 450 2.68 -8.00 -23.55
CA TRP A 450 3.39 -6.92 -22.88
C TRP A 450 4.89 -7.02 -23.18
N PRO A 451 5.55 -5.91 -23.56
CA PRO A 451 6.97 -5.93 -23.81
C PRO A 451 7.71 -6.31 -22.52
N ARG A 452 8.71 -7.18 -22.64
CA ARG A 452 9.60 -7.56 -21.54
C ARG A 452 10.97 -6.97 -21.83
N CYS A 453 11.41 -6.02 -21.02
CA CYS A 453 12.81 -5.64 -21.02
C CYS A 453 13.64 -6.81 -20.45
N ALA A 454 14.83 -7.05 -20.99
CA ALA A 454 15.71 -8.12 -20.48
C ALA A 454 16.23 -7.81 -19.08
N ASP A 455 16.31 -6.52 -18.73
CA ASP A 455 16.93 -6.03 -17.50
C ASP A 455 15.92 -5.69 -16.40
N LEU A 456 14.61 -5.81 -16.66
CA LEU A 456 13.55 -5.34 -15.76
C LEU A 456 12.44 -6.39 -15.59
N SER A 457 11.87 -6.45 -14.39
CA SER A 457 10.80 -7.40 -14.05
C SER A 457 9.49 -7.07 -14.76
N THR A 458 8.75 -8.11 -15.15
CA THR A 458 7.36 -8.01 -15.66
C THR A 458 6.47 -7.24 -14.67
N PRO A 459 5.46 -6.46 -15.14
CA PRO A 459 4.47 -5.83 -14.27
C PRO A 459 3.97 -6.75 -13.15
N SER A 460 3.90 -6.22 -11.92
CA SER A 460 3.57 -7.00 -10.71
C SER A 460 2.28 -7.82 -10.87
N TYR A 461 1.23 -7.24 -11.47
CA TYR A 461 0.00 -7.98 -11.73
C TYR A 461 0.22 -9.19 -12.66
N ALA A 462 0.93 -9.01 -13.79
CA ALA A 462 1.15 -10.13 -14.72
C ALA A 462 2.15 -11.16 -14.18
N SER A 463 3.22 -10.73 -13.49
CA SER A 463 4.16 -11.67 -12.88
C SER A 463 3.47 -12.56 -11.85
N VAL A 464 2.52 -12.00 -11.08
CA VAL A 464 1.79 -12.73 -10.04
C VAL A 464 0.61 -13.55 -10.60
N HIS A 465 -0.14 -13.02 -11.56
CA HIS A 465 -1.45 -13.60 -11.93
C HIS A 465 -1.48 -14.30 -13.28
N LEU A 466 -0.45 -14.19 -14.14
CA LEU A 466 -0.49 -14.78 -15.49
C LEU A 466 -0.74 -16.29 -15.45
N GLU A 467 -0.02 -17.05 -14.63
CA GLU A 467 -0.18 -18.51 -14.54
C GLU A 467 -1.60 -18.90 -14.10
N ALA A 468 -2.18 -18.16 -13.15
CA ALA A 468 -3.53 -18.41 -12.70
C ALA A 468 -4.57 -18.09 -13.80
N HIS A 469 -4.38 -17.01 -14.56
CA HIS A 469 -5.19 -16.74 -15.76
C HIS A 469 -5.02 -17.82 -16.83
N GLU A 470 -3.83 -18.40 -17.00
CA GLU A 470 -3.58 -19.51 -17.94
C GLU A 470 -4.29 -20.80 -17.53
N ARG A 471 -4.38 -21.09 -16.23
CA ARG A 471 -5.17 -22.22 -15.72
C ARG A 471 -6.67 -22.05 -15.99
N LEU A 472 -7.17 -20.81 -15.93
CA LEU A 472 -8.57 -20.47 -16.20
C LEU A 472 -8.86 -20.26 -17.69
N ALA A 473 -7.84 -20.02 -18.50
CA ALA A 473 -7.95 -19.85 -19.93
C ALA A 473 -8.29 -21.20 -20.58
N GLY A 474 -9.28 -21.19 -21.46
CA GLY A 474 -9.61 -22.34 -22.29
C GLY A 474 -8.65 -22.44 -23.46
N THR A 475 -9.13 -22.06 -24.64
CA THR A 475 -8.30 -22.06 -25.85
C THR A 475 -7.25 -20.96 -25.80
N PRO A 476 -5.96 -21.25 -26.08
CA PRO A 476 -4.91 -20.24 -26.18
C PRO A 476 -5.18 -19.26 -27.31
N ILE A 477 -5.00 -17.96 -27.04
CA ILE A 477 -5.01 -16.89 -28.04
C ILE A 477 -3.55 -16.44 -28.23
N PRO A 478 -3.08 -16.22 -29.48
CA PRO A 478 -1.74 -15.69 -29.71
C PRO A 478 -1.51 -14.37 -28.96
N PRO A 479 -0.28 -14.08 -28.48
CA PRO A 479 0.02 -12.83 -27.79
C PRO A 479 -0.48 -11.62 -28.58
N LEU A 480 -1.26 -10.76 -27.92
CA LEU A 480 -1.78 -9.53 -28.50
C LEU A 480 -0.83 -8.39 -28.13
N PRO A 481 -0.28 -7.66 -29.12
CA PRO A 481 0.60 -6.54 -28.81
C PRO A 481 -0.19 -5.50 -28.02
N LEU A 482 0.55 -4.77 -27.19
CA LEU A 482 0.02 -3.71 -26.37
C LEU A 482 -0.84 -2.74 -27.19
N CYS A 483 -2.08 -2.52 -26.78
CA CYS A 483 -2.98 -1.61 -27.45
C CYS A 483 -3.25 -0.41 -26.55
N ARG A 484 -2.87 0.77 -27.02
CA ARG A 484 -3.08 2.05 -26.33
C ARG A 484 -3.73 3.00 -27.32
N PRO A 485 -4.56 3.94 -26.85
CA PRO A 485 -5.08 4.94 -27.76
C PRO A 485 -4.00 6.01 -28.05
N PRO A 486 -4.16 6.87 -29.07
CA PRO A 486 -3.18 7.93 -29.38
C PRO A 486 -3.40 9.22 -28.55
N VAL A 487 -2.37 9.77 -27.88
CA VAL A 487 -2.47 11.08 -27.16
C VAL A 487 -1.79 12.13 -27.98
N GLU A 488 -2.34 13.34 -27.93
CA GLU A 488 -1.54 14.55 -28.10
C GLU A 488 -1.51 15.30 -26.77
N VAL A 489 -0.31 15.67 -26.28
CA VAL A 489 -0.19 16.53 -25.10
C VAL A 489 -0.54 17.95 -25.51
N THR A 490 -1.71 18.41 -25.06
CA THR A 490 -2.20 19.75 -25.40
C THR A 490 -1.88 20.75 -24.29
N ARG A 491 -1.93 22.04 -24.63
CA ARG A 491 -1.87 23.13 -23.65
C ARG A 491 -2.98 22.98 -22.59
N GLU A 492 -4.21 22.70 -23.02
CA GLU A 492 -5.37 22.58 -22.13
C GLU A 492 -5.18 21.47 -21.09
N MET A 493 -4.63 20.33 -21.53
CA MET A 493 -4.25 19.24 -20.65
C MET A 493 -3.28 19.73 -19.57
N MET A 494 -2.15 20.33 -19.96
CA MET A 494 -1.15 20.79 -18.98
C MET A 494 -1.67 21.93 -18.08
N ASP A 495 -2.43 22.88 -18.61
CA ASP A 495 -3.02 23.98 -17.83
C ASP A 495 -4.01 23.45 -16.77
N GLY A 496 -4.64 22.30 -17.02
CA GLY A 496 -5.55 21.64 -16.09
C GLY A 496 -4.90 21.00 -14.85
N LEU A 497 -3.56 20.93 -14.77
CA LEU A 497 -2.86 20.38 -13.60
C LEU A 497 -2.94 21.28 -12.36
N GLY A 498 -3.28 22.56 -12.53
CA GLY A 498 -3.32 23.52 -11.42
C GLY A 498 -1.95 23.90 -10.85
N CYS A 499 -0.86 23.57 -11.55
CA CYS A 499 0.51 23.97 -11.21
C CYS A 499 1.05 25.04 -12.18
N GLU A 500 2.13 25.72 -11.79
CA GLU A 500 2.79 26.69 -12.68
C GLU A 500 3.53 25.95 -13.79
N LEU A 501 3.34 26.35 -15.05
CA LEU A 501 4.05 25.77 -16.20
C LEU A 501 5.20 26.67 -16.64
N ALA A 502 6.40 26.09 -16.75
CA ALA A 502 7.58 26.70 -17.34
C ALA A 502 7.42 26.81 -18.88
N ARG A 503 7.36 28.04 -19.38
CA ARG A 503 7.30 28.39 -20.81
C ARG A 503 8.38 29.44 -21.13
N PRO A 504 9.62 29.00 -21.44
CA PRO A 504 10.71 29.92 -21.73
C PRO A 504 10.37 30.87 -22.87
N ARG A 505 10.70 32.16 -22.71
CA ARG A 505 10.55 33.17 -23.76
C ARG A 505 11.75 33.21 -24.71
N ALA A 506 12.87 32.66 -24.28
CA ALA A 506 14.10 32.54 -25.03
C ALA A 506 14.69 31.14 -24.78
N PHE A 507 15.40 30.62 -25.77
CA PHE A 507 16.07 29.33 -25.69
C PHE A 507 17.52 29.51 -26.10
N HIS A 508 18.43 28.81 -25.43
CA HIS A 508 19.84 28.75 -25.80
C HIS A 508 19.98 28.29 -27.26
N PRO A 509 20.93 28.82 -28.06
CA PRO A 509 21.10 28.42 -29.45
C PRO A 509 21.36 26.92 -29.65
N ALA A 510 21.98 26.25 -28.68
CA ALA A 510 22.27 24.81 -28.75
C ALA A 510 21.04 23.91 -28.61
N LEU A 511 19.90 24.42 -28.11
CA LEU A 511 18.62 23.71 -28.20
C LEU A 511 18.07 23.82 -29.63
N ALA A 512 18.76 23.30 -30.65
CA ALA A 512 18.40 23.48 -32.05
C ALA A 512 17.13 22.69 -32.48
N HIS A 513 16.67 21.72 -31.68
CA HIS A 513 15.52 20.89 -32.00
C HIS A 513 14.21 21.71 -32.06
N GLY A 514 13.73 21.95 -33.28
CA GLY A 514 12.55 22.76 -33.56
C GLY A 514 11.27 22.31 -32.86
N PRO A 515 10.91 21.00 -32.89
CA PRO A 515 9.75 20.48 -32.16
C PRO A 515 9.80 20.76 -30.66
N THR A 516 10.95 20.57 -30.00
CA THR A 516 11.10 20.87 -28.58
C THR A 516 10.87 22.34 -28.27
N ARG A 517 11.47 23.25 -29.05
CA ARG A 517 11.23 24.71 -28.88
C ARG A 517 9.76 25.07 -29.00
N ARG A 518 9.06 24.51 -30.00
CA ARG A 518 7.63 24.76 -30.21
C ARG A 518 6.81 24.25 -29.04
N PHE A 519 7.05 23.01 -28.62
CA PHE A 519 6.36 22.40 -27.48
C PHE A 519 6.54 23.23 -26.21
N MET A 520 7.76 23.66 -25.90
CA MET A 520 8.04 24.47 -24.71
C MET A 520 7.41 25.87 -24.75
N ALA A 521 7.28 26.47 -25.94
CA ALA A 521 6.65 27.78 -26.11
C ALA A 521 5.11 27.71 -26.06
N GLU A 522 4.53 26.66 -26.65
CA GLU A 522 3.08 26.50 -26.78
C GLU A 522 2.46 25.79 -25.58
N VAL A 523 3.07 24.70 -25.11
CA VAL A 523 2.54 23.82 -24.06
C VAL A 523 3.25 24.06 -22.73
N GLY A 524 4.57 23.87 -22.69
CA GLY A 524 5.40 24.00 -21.48
C GLY A 524 5.46 22.74 -20.61
N LEU A 525 6.23 22.79 -19.53
CA LEU A 525 6.38 21.73 -18.52
C LEU A 525 6.00 22.23 -17.12
N PRO A 526 5.47 21.39 -16.21
CA PRO A 526 5.30 21.72 -14.80
C PRO A 526 6.62 22.22 -14.19
N LYS A 527 6.61 23.43 -13.64
CA LYS A 527 7.78 24.04 -13.00
C LYS A 527 8.26 23.24 -11.80
N ASP A 528 7.37 22.45 -11.20
CA ASP A 528 7.71 21.66 -10.02
C ASP A 528 8.37 20.29 -10.35
N GLY A 529 8.52 19.93 -11.64
CA GLY A 529 9.15 18.66 -12.04
C GLY A 529 8.52 17.46 -11.32
N LEU A 530 9.34 16.46 -10.94
CA LEU A 530 8.88 15.26 -10.22
C LEU A 530 9.02 15.34 -8.69
N TYR A 531 10.09 15.89 -8.15
CA TYR A 531 10.41 15.76 -6.71
C TYR A 531 10.75 17.08 -6.01
N THR A 532 11.68 17.86 -6.56
CA THR A 532 12.28 19.02 -5.87
C THR A 532 11.95 20.37 -6.50
N GLY A 533 11.08 20.38 -7.50
CA GLY A 533 10.96 21.53 -8.37
C GLY A 533 12.05 21.54 -9.43
N LEU A 534 11.73 22.01 -10.63
CA LEU A 534 12.73 22.43 -11.61
C LEU A 534 13.54 23.64 -11.09
N GLY A 535 13.22 24.18 -9.91
CA GLY A 535 13.93 25.29 -9.26
C GLY A 535 13.88 26.60 -10.05
N GLU A 536 14.67 27.60 -9.62
CA GLU A 536 14.98 28.81 -10.42
C GLU A 536 15.89 28.49 -11.62
N LEU A 537 16.02 27.22 -12.04
CA LEU A 537 16.75 26.90 -13.26
C LEU A 537 15.98 27.53 -14.42
N GLU A 538 16.64 28.45 -15.09
CA GLU A 538 16.22 28.93 -16.40
C GLU A 538 16.34 27.76 -17.39
N LEU A 539 15.36 26.85 -17.37
CA LEU A 539 15.32 25.67 -18.23
C LEU A 539 15.63 26.10 -19.67
N PHE A 540 16.61 25.42 -20.27
CA PHE A 540 17.01 25.63 -21.65
C PHE A 540 17.73 26.95 -21.96
N THR A 541 18.16 27.75 -20.97
CA THR A 541 19.00 28.94 -21.23
C THR A 541 20.49 28.67 -21.06
N GLU A 542 20.86 27.65 -20.27
CA GLU A 542 22.24 27.24 -20.02
C GLU A 542 22.42 25.72 -20.26
N PRO A 543 23.37 25.30 -21.10
CA PRO A 543 23.71 23.88 -21.28
C PRO A 543 24.56 23.35 -20.11
N MET A 544 24.76 22.04 -20.05
CA MET A 544 25.52 21.39 -18.97
C MET A 544 26.99 21.81 -18.90
N THR A 545 27.56 22.43 -19.94
CA THR A 545 28.91 23.05 -19.84
C THR A 545 28.98 24.23 -18.86
N GLY A 546 27.85 24.81 -18.47
CA GLY A 546 27.79 25.84 -17.42
C GLY A 546 27.50 25.28 -16.03
N GLN A 547 27.02 24.04 -15.94
CA GLN A 547 26.55 23.38 -14.72
C GLN A 547 27.52 22.25 -14.33
N TRP A 548 27.71 22.02 -13.02
CA TRP A 548 28.55 20.93 -12.48
C TRP A 548 29.98 20.87 -13.06
N PRO A 549 30.80 21.93 -12.92
CA PRO A 549 32.13 21.97 -13.49
C PRO A 549 33.07 20.87 -12.95
N ASP A 550 32.80 20.37 -11.74
CA ASP A 550 33.59 19.32 -11.11
C ASP A 550 33.32 17.92 -11.72
N ASP A 551 32.18 17.73 -12.40
CA ASP A 551 31.72 16.43 -12.93
C ASP A 551 31.75 16.36 -14.47
N HIS A 552 32.29 17.38 -15.15
CA HIS A 552 32.28 17.48 -16.63
C HIS A 552 32.94 16.30 -17.33
N ASP A 553 34.10 15.86 -16.86
CA ASP A 553 34.84 14.76 -17.50
C ASP A 553 34.08 13.43 -17.37
N GLU A 554 33.42 13.21 -16.23
CA GLU A 554 32.63 11.99 -15.97
C GLU A 554 31.34 12.00 -16.80
N LEU A 555 30.60 13.11 -16.79
CA LEU A 555 29.38 13.24 -17.59
C LEU A 555 29.68 13.20 -19.09
N ALA A 556 30.78 13.80 -19.57
CA ALA A 556 31.20 13.72 -20.96
C ALA A 556 31.58 12.29 -21.39
N ALA A 557 32.07 11.47 -20.46
CA ALA A 557 32.44 10.09 -20.75
C ALA A 557 31.22 9.18 -21.02
N ILE A 558 30.08 9.47 -20.40
CA ILE A 558 28.85 8.69 -20.56
C ILE A 558 27.81 9.36 -21.48
N SER A 559 27.92 10.67 -21.71
CA SER A 559 26.91 11.41 -22.45
C SER A 559 26.84 10.97 -23.93
N PRO A 560 25.65 10.68 -24.46
CA PRO A 560 25.47 10.30 -25.86
C PRO A 560 25.60 11.49 -26.83
N CYS A 561 25.68 12.72 -26.32
CA CYS A 561 25.84 13.94 -27.10
C CYS A 561 26.79 14.93 -26.40
N PRO A 562 27.32 15.93 -27.12
CA PRO A 562 28.19 16.94 -26.52
C PRO A 562 27.51 17.70 -25.37
N LEU A 563 28.26 18.01 -24.30
CA LEU A 563 27.71 18.70 -23.13
C LEU A 563 27.16 20.09 -23.47
N GLU A 564 27.68 20.75 -24.51
CA GLU A 564 27.17 22.04 -24.97
C GLU A 564 25.75 21.98 -25.56
N SER A 565 25.29 20.77 -25.91
CA SER A 565 23.93 20.49 -26.37
C SER A 565 23.07 19.82 -25.31
N LEU A 566 23.60 19.45 -24.15
CA LEU A 566 22.87 18.75 -23.11
C LEU A 566 22.25 19.75 -22.13
N PHE A 567 20.99 19.57 -21.73
CA PHE A 567 20.27 20.42 -20.79
C PHE A 567 19.63 19.57 -19.70
N MET A 568 19.86 19.89 -18.42
CA MET A 568 19.14 19.22 -17.34
C MET A 568 17.67 19.66 -17.34
N ILE A 569 16.76 18.69 -17.26
CA ILE A 569 15.32 18.94 -17.28
C ILE A 569 14.60 18.45 -16.02
N ASP A 570 15.19 17.56 -15.22
CA ASP A 570 14.63 17.13 -13.91
C ASP A 570 15.64 16.32 -13.09
N SER A 571 15.30 16.04 -11.83
CA SER A 571 16.01 15.14 -10.92
C SER A 571 15.05 14.25 -10.13
N MET A 572 15.33 12.95 -10.05
CA MET A 572 14.56 11.91 -9.38
C MET A 572 15.44 11.14 -8.37
N ASP A 573 15.52 11.61 -7.12
CA ASP A 573 16.33 10.99 -6.05
C ASP A 573 17.78 10.69 -6.51
N SER A 574 18.09 9.45 -6.88
CA SER A 574 19.38 9.01 -7.43
C SER A 574 19.53 9.11 -8.96
N TRP A 575 18.63 9.78 -9.69
CA TRP A 575 18.67 9.88 -11.17
C TRP A 575 18.48 11.31 -11.65
N TYR A 576 19.10 11.64 -12.79
CA TYR A 576 18.98 12.93 -13.48
C TYR A 576 18.39 12.73 -14.88
N LEU A 577 17.56 13.66 -15.32
CA LEU A 577 17.03 13.68 -16.69
C LEU A 577 17.69 14.79 -17.50
N PHE A 578 18.25 14.42 -18.65
CA PHE A 578 18.94 15.32 -19.56
C PHE A 578 18.33 15.31 -20.95
N LEU A 579 18.07 16.49 -21.51
CA LEU A 579 17.64 16.70 -22.87
C LEU A 579 18.84 16.98 -23.79
N ASP A 580 18.97 16.20 -24.86
CA ASP A 580 19.81 16.56 -26.02
C ASP A 580 19.09 17.63 -26.84
N GLY A 581 19.65 18.83 -26.84
CA GLY A 581 19.10 19.98 -27.53
C GLY A 581 19.18 19.90 -29.06
N GLY A 582 20.02 19.04 -29.62
CA GLY A 582 20.11 18.80 -31.06
C GLY A 582 19.02 17.86 -31.56
N THR A 583 18.77 16.77 -30.84
CA THR A 583 17.81 15.72 -31.25
C THR A 583 16.45 15.81 -30.58
N GLY A 584 16.36 16.51 -29.44
CA GLY A 584 15.17 16.54 -28.58
C GLY A 584 15.05 15.35 -27.64
N ARG A 585 15.94 14.36 -27.72
CA ARG A 585 15.85 13.11 -26.96
C ARG A 585 16.24 13.32 -25.50
N ILE A 586 15.59 12.62 -24.59
CA ILE A 586 15.82 12.70 -23.14
C ILE A 586 16.52 11.43 -22.66
N TYR A 587 17.49 11.60 -21.79
CA TYR A 587 18.30 10.55 -21.20
C TYR A 587 18.18 10.56 -19.68
N GLU A 588 18.07 9.38 -19.08
CA GLU A 588 18.27 9.18 -17.65
C GLU A 588 19.74 8.85 -17.36
N VAL A 589 20.26 9.43 -16.29
CA VAL A 589 21.64 9.23 -15.83
C VAL A 589 21.60 9.02 -14.33
N HIS A 590 22.19 7.92 -13.84
CA HIS A 590 22.29 7.65 -12.41
C HIS A 590 23.25 8.65 -11.74
N GLU A 591 23.06 8.93 -10.45
CA GLU A 591 23.90 9.85 -9.67
C GLU A 591 25.37 9.42 -9.59
N SER A 592 25.66 8.14 -9.84
CA SER A 592 27.03 7.63 -9.94
C SER A 592 27.71 7.91 -11.28
N LEU A 593 27.00 8.51 -12.26
CA LEU A 593 27.50 8.82 -13.61
C LEU A 593 28.13 7.62 -14.34
N GLU A 594 27.62 6.41 -14.09
CA GLU A 594 28.15 5.18 -14.70
C GLU A 594 27.56 4.88 -16.09
N ASP A 595 26.34 5.35 -16.37
CA ASP A 595 25.60 5.05 -17.60
C ASP A 595 24.59 6.15 -17.91
N ALA A 596 24.32 6.33 -19.21
CA ALA A 596 23.28 7.22 -19.73
C ALA A 596 22.36 6.43 -20.67
N ARG A 597 21.07 6.38 -20.35
CA ARG A 597 20.08 5.59 -21.10
C ARG A 597 19.01 6.50 -21.67
N PRO A 598 18.54 6.27 -22.91
CA PRO A 598 17.40 7.05 -23.41
C PRO A 598 16.16 6.79 -22.53
N ALA A 599 15.54 7.86 -22.03
CA ALA A 599 14.33 7.80 -21.23
C ALA A 599 13.09 8.18 -22.05
N HIS A 600 13.19 9.21 -22.90
CA HIS A 600 12.09 9.68 -23.75
C HIS A 600 12.58 10.19 -25.11
N ASP A 601 11.70 10.19 -26.12
CA ASP A 601 12.02 10.61 -27.49
C ASP A 601 12.12 12.11 -27.63
N ASP A 602 11.28 12.79 -26.85
CA ASP A 602 11.07 14.22 -26.94
C ASP A 602 10.49 14.77 -25.64
N VAL A 603 10.41 16.11 -25.57
CA VAL A 603 9.84 16.78 -24.41
C VAL A 603 8.33 16.57 -24.30
N ALA A 604 7.62 16.23 -25.39
CA ALA A 604 6.18 15.98 -25.35
C ALA A 604 5.88 14.70 -24.58
N SER A 605 6.64 13.63 -24.83
CA SER A 605 6.53 12.37 -24.12
C SER A 605 6.89 12.47 -22.63
N TYR A 606 7.90 13.27 -22.29
CA TYR A 606 8.19 13.58 -20.89
C TYR A 606 7.13 14.49 -20.22
N ALA A 607 6.59 15.48 -20.93
CA ALA A 607 5.49 16.31 -20.43
C ALA A 607 4.24 15.50 -20.11
N TYR A 608 3.94 14.52 -20.98
CA TYR A 608 2.87 13.58 -20.76
C TYR A 608 3.05 12.80 -19.46
N PHE A 609 4.26 12.27 -19.26
CA PHE A 609 4.63 11.56 -18.05
C PHE A 609 4.48 12.43 -16.78
N LEU A 610 4.96 13.68 -16.82
CA LEU A 610 4.73 14.64 -15.73
C LEU A 610 3.25 14.88 -15.47
N TYR A 611 2.44 15.05 -16.52
CA TYR A 611 0.99 15.16 -16.38
C TYR A 611 0.40 13.96 -15.65
N VAL A 612 0.90 12.74 -15.94
CA VAL A 612 0.46 11.53 -15.24
C VAL A 612 0.66 11.59 -13.76
N ILE A 613 1.83 12.02 -13.35
CA ILE A 613 2.22 12.00 -11.95
C ILE A 613 1.50 13.10 -11.21
N HIS A 614 1.50 14.32 -11.76
CA HIS A 614 0.84 15.46 -11.14
C HIS A 614 -0.66 15.25 -10.98
N ARG A 615 -1.34 14.71 -12.00
CA ARG A 615 -2.77 14.41 -11.90
C ARG A 615 -3.05 13.27 -10.92
N THR A 616 -2.26 12.20 -10.94
CA THR A 616 -2.40 11.08 -10.00
C THR A 616 -2.20 11.58 -8.57
N ARG A 617 -1.18 12.40 -8.33
CA ARG A 617 -0.99 13.09 -7.04
C ARG A 617 -2.17 14.00 -6.70
N ALA A 618 -2.70 14.80 -7.62
CA ALA A 618 -3.82 15.68 -7.33
C ALA A 618 -5.11 14.93 -6.98
N LEU A 619 -5.39 13.82 -7.67
CA LEU A 619 -6.57 12.98 -7.42
C LEU A 619 -6.49 12.23 -6.09
N TRP A 620 -5.29 11.78 -5.72
CA TRP A 620 -5.14 10.78 -4.65
C TRP A 620 -4.40 11.30 -3.44
N CYS A 621 -3.54 12.30 -3.61
CA CYS A 621 -2.69 12.77 -2.53
C CYS A 621 -3.30 13.86 -1.65
N GLY A 622 -4.47 14.44 -2.00
CA GLY A 622 -5.05 15.56 -1.24
C GLY A 622 -3.99 16.62 -0.86
N LYS A 623 -4.18 17.33 0.25
CA LYS A 623 -3.06 18.07 0.89
C LYS A 623 -2.33 17.25 1.97
N ASP A 624 -2.89 16.10 2.34
CA ASP A 624 -2.53 15.33 3.53
C ASP A 624 -2.17 13.86 3.25
N ALA A 625 -2.06 13.41 1.99
CA ALA A 625 -1.84 11.99 1.76
C ALA A 625 -0.49 11.50 2.25
N GLN A 626 -0.56 10.26 2.76
CA GLN A 626 0.55 9.51 3.28
C GLN A 626 1.65 9.36 2.22
N GLY A 627 2.92 9.48 2.64
CA GLY A 627 4.09 9.32 1.76
C GLY A 627 4.09 8.01 0.95
N LYS A 628 3.41 6.97 1.43
CA LYS A 628 3.24 5.68 0.73
C LYS A 628 2.48 5.77 -0.60
N ALA A 629 1.56 6.73 -0.77
CA ALA A 629 0.89 6.94 -2.06
C ALA A 629 1.86 7.49 -3.12
N SER A 630 2.90 8.23 -2.69
CA SER A 630 4.00 8.67 -3.56
C SER A 630 4.85 7.49 -4.03
N ASP A 631 5.11 6.51 -3.15
CA ASP A 631 5.87 5.30 -3.49
C ASP A 631 5.14 4.44 -4.54
N TRP A 632 3.82 4.33 -4.48
CA TRP A 632 3.03 3.65 -5.52
C TRP A 632 2.97 4.42 -6.83
N CYS A 633 2.86 5.75 -6.78
CA CYS A 633 3.01 6.57 -7.98
C CYS A 633 4.39 6.32 -8.60
N ALA A 634 5.43 6.13 -7.78
CA ALA A 634 6.77 5.76 -8.22
C ALA A 634 6.85 4.32 -8.75
N ASP A 635 6.12 3.35 -8.20
CA ASP A 635 6.05 1.99 -8.74
C ASP A 635 5.32 1.93 -10.10
N ASP A 636 4.22 2.68 -10.26
CA ASP A 636 3.53 2.87 -11.54
C ASP A 636 4.42 3.63 -12.55
N LEU A 637 5.25 4.56 -12.05
CA LEU A 637 6.29 5.28 -12.81
C LEU A 637 7.36 4.34 -13.35
N ILE A 638 7.87 3.51 -12.46
CA ILE A 638 8.83 2.43 -12.67
C ILE A 638 8.23 1.51 -13.72
N LEU A 639 6.99 1.06 -13.57
CA LEU A 639 6.24 0.31 -14.58
C LEU A 639 6.20 1.00 -15.96
N GLU A 640 5.94 2.31 -16.01
CA GLU A 640 5.88 3.07 -17.27
C GLU A 640 7.26 3.19 -17.94
N LEU A 641 8.29 3.52 -17.18
CA LEU A 641 9.69 3.54 -17.62
C LEU A 641 10.20 2.14 -18.00
N HIS A 642 9.70 1.09 -17.33
CA HIS A 642 10.15 -0.30 -17.47
C HIS A 642 9.40 -1.13 -18.51
N THR A 643 8.24 -0.66 -18.98
CA THR A 643 7.46 -1.37 -20.01
C THR A 643 8.14 -1.31 -21.38
N TYR A 644 9.17 -0.48 -21.59
CA TYR A 644 9.79 -0.29 -22.89
C TYR A 644 11.31 -0.39 -22.88
N SER A 645 11.86 -0.90 -23.99
CA SER A 645 13.24 -0.58 -24.33
C SER A 645 13.33 0.90 -24.70
N PRO A 646 14.34 1.64 -24.22
CA PRO A 646 14.66 3.01 -24.63
C PRO A 646 14.56 3.29 -26.14
N ASP A 647 14.89 2.30 -26.97
CA ASP A 647 14.86 2.41 -28.43
C ASP A 647 13.47 2.16 -29.03
N THR A 648 12.61 1.44 -28.33
CA THR A 648 11.21 1.20 -28.74
C THR A 648 10.35 2.41 -28.44
N MET A 649 10.63 3.12 -27.32
CA MET A 649 10.11 4.47 -27.12
C MET A 649 10.59 5.36 -28.27
N ALA A 650 11.92 5.43 -28.49
CA ALA A 650 12.62 6.32 -29.44
C ALA A 650 12.23 6.27 -30.92
N SER A 651 11.64 5.17 -31.37
CA SER A 651 11.63 4.87 -32.79
C SER A 651 10.51 5.59 -33.55
N GLY A 652 9.48 6.12 -32.88
CA GLY A 652 8.33 6.81 -33.49
C GLY A 652 7.63 6.05 -34.62
N ARG A 653 7.98 4.78 -34.86
CA ARG A 653 7.50 3.94 -35.98
C ARG A 653 6.27 3.13 -35.62
N ASP A 654 5.87 3.18 -34.36
CA ASP A 654 4.58 2.78 -33.87
C ASP A 654 3.97 4.01 -33.18
N PRO A 655 2.74 4.44 -33.50
CA PRO A 655 2.09 5.61 -32.89
C PRO A 655 1.62 5.30 -31.45
N ILE A 656 2.40 4.50 -30.72
CA ILE A 656 2.10 3.94 -29.42
C ILE A 656 2.75 4.84 -28.38
N TRP A 657 2.13 6.01 -28.19
CA TRP A 657 2.38 6.86 -27.03
C TRP A 657 1.35 6.54 -25.93
N PRO A 658 1.73 6.53 -24.64
CA PRO A 658 0.84 6.14 -23.54
C PRO A 658 -0.33 7.11 -23.45
N LEU A 659 -1.57 6.62 -23.51
CA LEU A 659 -2.76 7.47 -23.41
C LEU A 659 -3.45 7.48 -22.06
N ALA A 660 -2.81 7.05 -20.98
CA ALA A 660 -3.31 7.13 -19.61
C ALA A 660 -4.26 8.31 -19.24
N LEU A 661 -4.35 9.43 -19.97
CA LEU A 661 -4.73 10.70 -19.37
C LEU A 661 -5.36 11.84 -20.19
N THR A 662 -5.78 11.69 -21.45
CA THR A 662 -6.62 12.77 -22.04
C THR A 662 -8.03 12.86 -21.45
N ASP A 663 -8.54 11.85 -20.74
CA ASP A 663 -9.96 11.82 -20.33
C ASP A 663 -10.24 11.30 -18.90
N TYR A 664 -9.51 11.72 -17.84
CA TYR A 664 -10.22 11.83 -16.53
C TYR A 664 -10.95 13.18 -16.36
N THR A 665 -11.05 13.97 -17.43
CA THR A 665 -11.99 15.11 -17.51
C THR A 665 -13.45 14.64 -17.48
N LEU A 666 -13.70 13.32 -17.50
CA LEU A 666 -15.02 12.70 -17.37
C LEU A 666 -15.27 12.08 -15.97
N LEU A 667 -14.31 12.17 -15.04
CA LEU A 667 -14.40 11.66 -13.64
C LEU A 667 -14.59 12.74 -12.58
N THR A 668 -14.88 13.92 -13.07
CA THR A 668 -15.27 15.14 -12.38
C THR A 668 -16.27 15.83 -13.27
#